data_AF-A0A2N2XDJ5-F1
#
_entry.id   AF-A0A2N2XDJ5-F1
#
_cell.length_a   1.000
_cell.length_b   1.000
_cell.length_c   1.000
_cell.angle_alpha   90.00
_cell.angle_beta   90.00
_cell.angle_gamma   90.00
#
_symmetry.space_group_name_H-M   'P 1'
#
loop_
_entity.id
_entity.type
_entity.pdbx_description
1 polymer ?
#
loop_
_entity_poly.entity_id
_entity_poly.type
_entity_poly.pdbx_seq_one_letter_code
_entity_poly.pdbx_strand_id
1 'polypeptide(L)'
;MKKTKILQFYFFLLFSFCSIINHLYSQNPMNVDVRPDQMLEWTRLPSDSEIADAVRNLQAELTQDISVNGVQVDSKRVELSDVIKSHNKLLAGKREPWTISNAKIFGAIISQYGTAVKGYSLLQNHQTGKFGFVYGYMGSYRPQSIAEAYNDHYNTIKNSENGAFGFAPPMGSSAENSNIAGTDIDGIVSTDSEEGDIPWTLVIGGSIAAIVAVILRKILKKGASAALKSKSNSKTDKNQKEEKKEENEEDAHYILQLNKETFQLKLNEPETLEIRVWKVTAKGEKKCDADIQIQNSEKALTINPTNGVGSLNAQLLLQKLPKEPNFNILVTANAEGHEFQRSVNIRPYGEMQIVAETFPDNKRSLRPDTFQTIACFAQVVDENGKNIPDLTEKIKFDPKSDWIDVSETVLDGDKMGINIGCTNPNPNAAVSNPPNSVTLSIVMDEVAEGEEPLQTDLVITLLDCKLEVEVTECSFPVTEEMSEITFDAYIENTDGDEDWNFSGEYRKGIDPDEPLTEISISIKSETEASITLTGPVLKPSGNETFLNKTLVISAAQGEEKPLERHISVTVSQVGLFIKHGVEGKNELMFTADKPFESNLDFALYKYDKNTNQIIVDNDGLACLTFELQNEEQEIINFESVLKPSFTYDKLVTNIPYGRYQFKTEEDIPGFGDIKTLNFLVKAPFGIDDNPEDFEQILKVRVRTFGIGKEFPEWVEAYEQCKHIINNYVPVGEPRNKLNDILEARKLVLGAEGLTELRNRIWKIAQDLILAEGAEGYKSMEVWANRITVTLEWTEWAGDLAFNALAAFYLKGVGATGASLVKGGMIEALNFYIYDNDKGWDVFADRQYQKIIPFLMNVAKGRLISIENIELVVKNNKVLAWTIFISCEFLYNLYQTKSVVEAAKLTAAQLRDELIMRKLTAKLQNDALKYNLKFTSPDEVLDDLVKSVKTVNGEEFIDPKKLLEFMRDPAAVRTIKNNGTEWMKKVFEKSRNKIYEKHDAELKKYVSETYKLDPNDVKIDDFRTPGTDGKTKLNTDRDYRVLRKVKTKNGDVWIEVQSPNWKQKSYEIFGETTGKPFGVDAKDWAESHQQRGTDRFDSEASKDYADNTYNPDTGEINRNKPNILQVKEGKGRLIDSEELGNMYKNKVTHALEPGMEPEAYAQAKKGVDTLKKVRDGYGVQGLDVPEIPDKLKKAMDIVEKAHVDANATPEHIEMLNNQLKDLDYKNIGDVAKDMADSFKDLKKHDSNDPRQVIFGW
;
A
#
# COMPACT_ATOMS: atom_id res chain seq x y z
N MET A 1 -35.39 -34.46 -3.01
CA MET A 1 -34.53 -34.12 -1.85
C MET A 1 -33.89 -35.35 -1.18
N LYS A 2 -33.15 -36.19 -1.93
CA LYS A 2 -32.46 -37.38 -1.38
C LYS A 2 -31.14 -37.73 -2.12
N LYS A 3 -30.53 -36.77 -2.83
CA LYS A 3 -29.24 -36.96 -3.52
C LYS A 3 -28.09 -36.06 -3.03
N THR A 4 -28.36 -35.05 -2.22
CA THR A 4 -27.31 -34.13 -1.70
C THR A 4 -26.73 -34.57 -0.34
N LYS A 5 -27.39 -35.50 0.39
CA LYS A 5 -26.89 -36.01 1.68
C LYS A 5 -25.93 -37.22 1.58
N ILE A 6 -25.76 -37.81 0.40
CA ILE A 6 -24.79 -38.91 0.19
C ILE A 6 -23.42 -38.34 -0.24
N LEU A 7 -23.38 -37.25 -1.00
CA LEU A 7 -22.12 -36.62 -1.42
C LEU A 7 -21.40 -35.90 -0.26
N GLN A 8 -22.15 -35.30 0.67
CA GLN A 8 -21.57 -34.73 1.90
C GLN A 8 -21.10 -35.80 2.89
N PHE A 9 -21.64 -37.03 2.86
CA PHE A 9 -21.18 -38.14 3.69
C PHE A 9 -19.88 -38.78 3.15
N TYR A 10 -19.72 -38.83 1.82
CA TYR A 10 -18.46 -39.28 1.20
C TYR A 10 -17.32 -38.27 1.33
N PHE A 11 -17.59 -36.97 1.29
CA PHE A 11 -16.57 -35.93 1.52
C PHE A 11 -16.08 -35.88 2.98
N PHE A 12 -16.97 -36.15 3.95
CA PHE A 12 -16.62 -36.26 5.37
C PHE A 12 -15.85 -37.57 5.68
N LEU A 13 -16.16 -38.67 4.98
CA LEU A 13 -15.42 -39.93 5.09
C LEU A 13 -14.02 -39.86 4.46
N LEU A 14 -13.84 -39.11 3.37
CA LEU A 14 -12.52 -38.91 2.76
C LEU A 14 -11.60 -38.05 3.65
N PHE A 15 -12.13 -37.01 4.30
CA PHE A 15 -11.38 -36.16 5.23
C PHE A 15 -11.05 -36.87 6.56
N SER A 16 -11.94 -37.73 7.05
CA SER A 16 -11.68 -38.58 8.22
C SER A 16 -10.73 -39.75 7.91
N PHE A 17 -10.73 -40.32 6.69
CA PHE A 17 -9.75 -41.35 6.30
C PHE A 17 -8.35 -40.77 6.10
N CYS A 18 -8.20 -39.55 5.56
CA CYS A 18 -6.90 -38.89 5.46
C CYS A 18 -6.33 -38.50 6.82
N SER A 19 -7.17 -38.16 7.81
CA SER A 19 -6.72 -37.89 9.18
C SER A 19 -6.37 -39.17 9.96
N ILE A 20 -6.99 -40.32 9.62
CA ILE A 20 -6.70 -41.62 10.25
C ILE A 20 -5.48 -42.31 9.61
N ILE A 21 -5.20 -42.12 8.31
CA ILE A 21 -3.96 -42.60 7.66
C ILE A 21 -2.74 -41.82 8.17
N ASN A 22 -2.88 -40.52 8.45
CA ASN A 22 -1.82 -39.74 9.11
C ASN A 22 -1.64 -40.09 10.60
N HIS A 23 -2.65 -40.66 11.28
CA HIS A 23 -2.51 -41.10 12.67
C HIS A 23 -2.00 -42.56 12.79
N LEU A 24 -2.27 -43.44 11.80
CA LEU A 24 -1.82 -44.84 11.78
C LEU A 24 -0.39 -45.06 11.25
N TYR A 25 0.24 -44.08 10.61
CA TYR A 25 1.68 -44.14 10.29
C TYR A 25 2.59 -43.63 11.43
N SER A 26 2.02 -43.24 12.58
CA SER A 26 2.77 -42.66 13.71
C SER A 26 3.02 -43.60 14.90
N GLN A 27 2.66 -44.88 14.83
CA GLN A 27 2.94 -45.83 15.92
C GLN A 27 3.72 -47.06 15.46
N ASN A 28 5.04 -46.89 15.39
CA ASN A 28 6.01 -47.92 15.75
C ASN A 28 6.89 -47.33 16.88
N PRO A 29 7.31 -48.13 17.86
CA PRO A 29 7.63 -47.67 19.20
C PRO A 29 8.98 -46.96 19.27
N MET A 30 9.03 -45.88 20.06
CA MET A 30 10.20 -45.05 20.38
C MET A 30 10.84 -44.28 19.23
N ASN A 31 10.21 -43.16 18.83
CA ASN A 31 10.97 -41.98 18.41
C ASN A 31 10.82 -40.93 19.51
N VAL A 32 11.94 -40.60 20.16
CA VAL A 32 12.06 -39.37 20.94
C VAL A 32 12.01 -38.24 19.92
N ASP A 33 11.15 -37.25 20.11
CA ASP A 33 11.15 -36.01 19.31
C ASP A 33 12.54 -35.37 19.39
N VAL A 34 13.36 -35.55 18.36
CA VAL A 34 14.61 -34.82 18.18
C VAL A 34 14.25 -33.47 17.58
N ARG A 35 14.54 -32.42 18.34
CA ARG A 35 14.45 -31.03 17.94
C ARG A 35 15.34 -30.76 16.69
N PRO A 36 14.80 -30.27 15.55
CA PRO A 36 15.59 -29.97 14.36
C PRO A 36 16.57 -28.79 14.53
N ASP A 37 16.44 -28.02 15.61
CA ASP A 37 17.16 -26.77 15.86
C ASP A 37 18.59 -26.94 16.44
N GLN A 38 19.10 -28.17 16.58
CA GLN A 38 20.43 -28.43 17.18
C GLN A 38 21.35 -29.41 16.44
N MET A 39 21.01 -29.90 15.24
CA MET A 39 22.01 -30.63 14.45
C MET A 39 23.05 -29.65 13.89
N LEU A 40 24.33 -29.89 14.18
CA LEU A 40 25.43 -29.18 13.54
C LEU A 40 25.40 -29.46 12.05
N GLU A 41 25.00 -28.45 11.28
CA GLU A 41 24.97 -28.50 9.82
C GLU A 41 26.11 -27.65 9.25
N TRP A 42 26.88 -28.20 8.31
CA TRP A 42 28.02 -27.51 7.68
C TRP A 42 27.75 -27.27 6.19
N THR A 43 28.23 -26.19 5.60
CA THR A 43 28.11 -25.94 4.15
C THR A 43 29.24 -26.58 3.33
N ARG A 44 30.27 -27.09 4.01
CA ARG A 44 31.41 -27.84 3.47
C ARG A 44 31.62 -29.15 4.23
N LEU A 45 32.54 -30.01 3.76
CA LEU A 45 33.02 -31.12 4.58
C LEU A 45 33.55 -30.57 5.93
N PRO A 46 33.07 -31.09 7.06
CA PRO A 46 33.47 -30.60 8.38
C PRO A 46 34.93 -30.98 8.67
N SER A 47 35.64 -30.09 9.36
CA SER A 47 36.99 -30.34 9.86
C SER A 47 36.99 -31.35 11.01
N ASP A 48 38.15 -31.87 11.37
CA ASP A 48 38.28 -32.83 12.48
C ASP A 48 37.84 -32.24 13.83
N SER A 49 38.04 -30.94 14.03
CA SER A 49 37.56 -30.22 15.21
C SER A 49 36.03 -30.15 15.24
N GLU A 50 35.41 -29.84 14.10
CA GLU A 50 33.95 -29.74 13.96
C GLU A 50 33.27 -31.11 14.09
N ILE A 51 33.90 -32.17 13.59
CA ILE A 51 33.45 -33.55 13.78
C ILE A 51 33.53 -33.92 15.27
N ALA A 52 34.61 -33.57 15.97
CA ALA A 52 34.73 -33.86 17.40
C ALA A 52 33.65 -33.14 18.23
N ASP A 53 33.31 -31.90 17.88
CA ASP A 53 32.23 -31.14 18.51
C ASP A 53 30.86 -31.77 18.25
N ALA A 54 30.61 -32.24 17.03
CA ALA A 54 29.40 -32.95 16.69
C ALA A 54 29.24 -34.28 17.41
N VAL A 55 30.32 -35.03 17.61
CA VAL A 55 30.30 -36.27 18.39
C VAL A 55 29.93 -36.01 19.85
N ARG A 56 30.43 -34.93 20.45
CA ARG A 56 30.08 -34.53 21.82
C ARG A 56 28.59 -34.17 21.94
N ASN A 57 28.06 -33.43 20.98
CA ASN A 57 26.65 -33.05 20.95
C ASN A 57 25.74 -34.27 20.73
N LEU A 58 26.10 -35.16 19.81
CA LEU A 58 25.38 -36.41 19.55
C LEU A 58 25.35 -37.30 20.80
N GLN A 59 26.44 -37.39 21.55
CA GLN A 59 26.48 -38.14 22.81
C GLN A 59 25.52 -37.57 23.86
N ALA A 60 25.48 -36.24 24.01
CA ALA A 60 24.58 -35.58 24.94
C ALA A 60 23.11 -35.77 24.57
N GLU A 61 22.79 -35.69 23.28
CA GLU A 61 21.43 -35.86 22.75
C GLU A 61 20.90 -37.28 22.97
N LEU A 62 21.73 -38.30 22.74
CA LEU A 62 21.33 -39.70 22.86
C LEU A 62 21.18 -40.17 24.32
N THR A 63 21.74 -39.44 25.28
CA THR A 63 21.78 -39.80 26.72
C THR A 63 20.54 -39.34 27.50
N GLN A 64 19.50 -38.82 26.83
CA GLN A 64 18.29 -38.32 27.49
C GLN A 64 17.46 -39.42 28.20
N ASP A 65 17.04 -39.13 29.45
CA ASP A 65 16.19 -39.98 30.28
C ASP A 65 14.76 -40.11 29.72
N ILE A 66 14.22 -41.33 29.64
CA ILE A 66 12.82 -41.51 29.26
C ILE A 66 11.95 -41.34 30.51
N SER A 67 11.01 -40.40 30.45
CA SER A 67 10.00 -40.18 31.50
C SER A 67 8.59 -40.36 30.94
N VAL A 68 7.72 -41.07 31.66
CA VAL A 68 6.28 -41.18 31.34
C VAL A 68 5.50 -40.57 32.50
N ASN A 69 4.68 -39.56 32.22
CA ASN A 69 3.91 -38.81 33.24
C ASN A 69 4.79 -38.23 34.38
N GLY A 70 6.00 -37.76 34.06
CA GLY A 70 6.92 -37.18 35.04
C GLY A 70 7.65 -38.18 35.93
N VAL A 71 7.51 -39.48 35.68
CA VAL A 71 8.29 -40.54 36.34
C VAL A 71 9.34 -41.04 35.37
N GLN A 72 10.62 -40.92 35.73
CA GLN A 72 11.73 -41.50 34.97
C GLN A 72 11.54 -43.02 34.94
N VAL A 73 11.25 -43.55 33.76
CA VAL A 73 10.98 -44.97 33.53
C VAL A 73 12.21 -45.71 33.04
N ASP A 74 13.19 -45.04 32.43
CA ASP A 74 14.43 -45.66 31.93
C ASP A 74 15.57 -44.64 31.87
N SER A 75 16.78 -45.06 32.25
CA SER A 75 18.01 -44.25 32.20
C SER A 75 18.93 -44.81 31.11
N LYS A 76 19.01 -44.11 29.98
CA LYS A 76 19.82 -44.55 28.84
C LYS A 76 21.28 -44.22 29.05
N ARG A 77 22.16 -45.21 28.89
CA ARG A 77 23.60 -45.00 28.78
C ARG A 77 24.01 -45.14 27.32
N VAL A 78 24.82 -44.20 26.83
CA VAL A 78 25.30 -44.19 25.43
C VAL A 78 26.80 -44.40 25.40
N GLU A 79 27.24 -45.30 24.53
CA GLU A 79 28.64 -45.49 24.17
C GLU A 79 28.79 -45.23 22.67
N LEU A 80 29.86 -44.52 22.26
CA LEU A 80 30.14 -44.19 20.86
C LEU A 80 31.48 -44.80 20.42
N SER A 81 31.60 -45.15 19.14
CA SER A 81 32.86 -45.55 18.50
C SER A 81 33.70 -44.34 18.10
N ASP A 82 34.95 -44.59 17.70
CA ASP A 82 35.72 -43.61 16.93
C ASP A 82 35.04 -43.32 15.58
N VAL A 83 35.32 -42.15 15.00
CA VAL A 83 34.79 -41.74 13.70
C VAL A 83 35.64 -42.35 12.58
N ILE A 84 35.00 -43.03 11.64
CA ILE A 84 35.64 -43.56 10.44
C ILE A 84 35.38 -42.60 9.28
N LYS A 85 36.42 -41.90 8.82
CA LYS A 85 36.39 -41.07 7.60
C LYS A 85 36.86 -41.90 6.41
N SER A 86 36.16 -41.80 5.28
CA SER A 86 36.51 -42.52 4.05
C SER A 86 36.02 -41.83 2.78
N HIS A 87 36.60 -42.16 1.63
CA HIS A 87 36.14 -41.67 0.32
C HIS A 87 36.32 -42.71 -0.79
N ASN A 88 35.66 -42.48 -1.94
CA ASN A 88 35.80 -43.32 -3.13
C ASN A 88 36.95 -42.82 -4.03
N LYS A 89 38.03 -43.62 -4.11
CA LYS A 89 39.24 -43.33 -4.89
C LYS A 89 38.97 -43.18 -6.39
N LEU A 90 38.00 -43.91 -6.96
CA LEU A 90 37.70 -43.87 -8.40
C LEU A 90 37.04 -42.55 -8.84
N LEU A 91 36.40 -41.87 -7.89
CA LEU A 91 35.68 -40.62 -8.12
C LEU A 91 36.46 -39.40 -7.62
N ALA A 92 37.52 -39.60 -6.82
CA ALA A 92 38.46 -38.56 -6.42
C ALA A 92 39.15 -37.99 -7.67
N GLY A 93 39.19 -36.65 -7.81
CA GLY A 93 39.68 -36.01 -9.02
C GLY A 93 38.71 -36.01 -10.21
N LYS A 94 37.46 -36.48 -10.03
CA LYS A 94 36.41 -36.47 -11.08
C LYS A 94 35.09 -35.85 -10.63
N ARG A 95 34.91 -35.69 -9.32
CA ARG A 95 33.73 -35.10 -8.68
C ARG A 95 34.20 -34.38 -7.43
N GLU A 96 33.40 -33.41 -7.01
CA GLU A 96 33.67 -32.61 -5.82
C GLU A 96 33.96 -33.48 -4.59
N PRO A 97 35.02 -33.19 -3.80
CA PRO A 97 35.45 -34.00 -2.66
C PRO A 97 34.32 -34.38 -1.70
N TRP A 98 33.34 -33.51 -1.54
CA TRP A 98 32.22 -33.68 -0.63
C TRP A 98 31.10 -34.60 -1.13
N THR A 99 31.04 -34.89 -2.44
CA THR A 99 30.07 -35.82 -3.03
C THR A 99 30.54 -37.28 -2.98
N ILE A 100 31.81 -37.50 -2.62
CA ILE A 100 32.49 -38.80 -2.67
C ILE A 100 33.12 -39.20 -1.33
N SER A 101 33.03 -38.32 -0.34
CA SER A 101 33.54 -38.47 1.03
C SER A 101 32.42 -38.80 2.01
N ASN A 102 32.71 -39.64 2.99
CA ASN A 102 31.79 -40.14 4.00
C ASN A 102 32.47 -40.20 5.37
N ALA A 103 31.76 -39.85 6.43
CA ALA A 103 32.19 -40.06 7.81
C ALA A 103 31.11 -40.85 8.56
N LYS A 104 31.52 -41.89 9.29
CA LYS A 104 30.59 -42.78 10.01
C LYS A 104 30.99 -42.98 11.45
N ILE A 105 29.99 -42.94 12.34
CA ILE A 105 30.13 -43.25 13.76
C ILE A 105 29.05 -44.24 14.19
N PHE A 106 29.38 -45.13 15.12
CA PHE A 106 28.45 -46.10 15.68
C PHE A 106 28.21 -45.82 17.16
N GLY A 107 26.95 -45.93 17.61
CA GLY A 107 26.58 -45.76 19.01
C GLY A 107 25.77 -46.93 19.54
N ALA A 108 26.04 -47.39 20.76
CA ALA A 108 25.14 -48.29 21.49
C ALA A 108 24.34 -47.51 22.51
N ILE A 109 23.01 -47.64 22.42
CA ILE A 109 22.07 -47.15 23.41
C ILE A 109 21.73 -48.33 24.32
N ILE A 110 22.20 -48.26 25.57
CA ILE A 110 22.01 -49.26 26.60
C ILE A 110 20.87 -48.79 27.49
N SER A 111 19.80 -49.59 27.54
CA SER A 111 18.62 -49.37 28.38
C SER A 111 18.32 -50.59 29.22
N GLN A 112 17.43 -50.47 30.20
CA GLN A 112 16.96 -51.63 30.95
C GLN A 112 16.23 -52.68 30.10
N TYR A 113 15.81 -52.33 28.88
CA TYR A 113 15.10 -53.20 27.94
C TYR A 113 16.00 -53.84 26.86
N GLY A 114 17.30 -53.52 26.87
CA GLY A 114 18.30 -54.07 25.94
C GLY A 114 19.25 -53.02 25.37
N THR A 115 20.24 -53.51 24.62
CA THR A 115 21.23 -52.69 23.92
C THR A 115 20.91 -52.64 22.43
N ALA A 116 20.85 -51.43 21.87
CA ALA A 116 20.66 -51.22 20.43
C ALA A 116 21.87 -50.49 19.85
N VAL A 117 22.54 -51.08 18.86
CA VAL A 117 23.63 -50.46 18.10
C VAL A 117 23.06 -49.74 16.88
N LYS A 118 23.46 -48.49 16.68
CA LYS A 118 23.02 -47.58 15.61
C LYS A 118 24.22 -47.00 14.87
N GLY A 119 24.05 -46.70 13.58
CA GLY A 119 25.06 -46.02 12.77
C GLY A 119 24.58 -44.65 12.30
N TYR A 120 25.48 -43.67 12.31
CA TYR A 120 25.24 -42.31 11.86
C TYR A 120 26.25 -41.96 10.78
N SER A 121 25.77 -41.43 9.66
CA SER A 121 26.61 -41.08 8.51
C SER A 121 26.51 -39.59 8.23
N LEU A 122 27.63 -38.96 7.92
CA LEU A 122 27.67 -37.61 7.38
C LEU A 122 27.08 -37.62 5.97
N LEU A 123 25.97 -36.91 5.74
CA LEU A 123 25.32 -36.79 4.44
C LEU A 123 25.09 -35.32 4.11
N GLN A 124 25.20 -34.98 2.82
CA GLN A 124 24.78 -33.68 2.30
C GLN A 124 23.28 -33.72 1.99
N ASN A 125 22.55 -32.73 2.50
CA ASN A 125 21.16 -32.51 2.13
C ASN A 125 21.10 -31.85 0.75
N HIS A 126 20.46 -32.53 -0.21
CA HIS A 126 20.35 -32.04 -1.59
C HIS A 126 19.50 -30.76 -1.76
N GLN A 127 18.64 -30.43 -0.80
CA GLN A 127 17.79 -29.23 -0.85
C GLN A 127 18.45 -28.01 -0.21
N THR A 128 19.22 -28.21 0.86
CA THR A 128 19.86 -27.12 1.62
C THR A 128 21.34 -26.97 1.34
N GLY A 129 21.96 -27.94 0.69
CA GLY A 129 23.41 -28.00 0.42
C GLY A 129 24.26 -28.33 1.65
N LYS A 130 23.65 -28.50 2.83
CA LYS A 130 24.36 -28.64 4.10
C LYS A 130 24.61 -30.10 4.50
N PHE A 131 25.74 -30.35 5.16
CA PHE A 131 26.19 -31.62 5.71
C PHE A 131 25.73 -31.78 7.15
N GLY A 132 25.24 -32.97 7.52
CA GLY A 132 24.93 -33.31 8.91
C GLY A 132 25.02 -34.81 9.15
N PHE A 133 25.18 -35.22 10.41
CA PHE A 133 25.20 -36.65 10.78
C PHE A 133 23.79 -37.23 10.87
N VAL A 134 23.34 -37.87 9.80
CA VAL A 134 22.00 -38.45 9.75
C VAL A 134 22.03 -39.90 10.23
N TYR A 135 20.97 -40.30 10.95
CA TYR A 135 20.77 -41.70 11.33
C TYR A 135 20.60 -42.58 10.08
N GLY A 136 21.47 -43.59 9.94
CA GLY A 136 21.44 -44.54 8.84
C GLY A 136 20.75 -45.85 9.23
N TYR A 137 19.76 -46.29 8.44
CA TYR A 137 19.12 -47.59 8.63
C TYR A 137 20.11 -48.73 8.32
N MET A 138 20.45 -49.56 9.31
CA MET A 138 21.45 -50.64 9.18
C MET A 138 20.91 -51.94 8.52
N GLY A 139 19.68 -51.92 7.98
CA GLY A 139 19.12 -53.04 7.21
C GLY A 139 18.92 -54.32 8.03
N SER A 140 19.22 -55.48 7.41
CA SER A 140 19.18 -56.80 8.06
C SER A 140 20.40 -57.12 8.91
N TYR A 141 21.45 -56.29 8.85
CA TYR A 141 22.66 -56.43 9.64
C TYR A 141 22.43 -55.93 11.07
N ARG A 142 22.61 -56.82 12.04
CA ARG A 142 22.37 -56.56 13.48
C ARG A 142 23.64 -56.86 14.28
N PRO A 143 24.60 -55.92 14.34
CA PRO A 143 25.83 -56.13 15.08
C PRO A 143 25.51 -56.32 16.56
N GLN A 144 26.19 -57.27 17.20
CA GLN A 144 26.02 -57.59 18.62
C GLN A 144 26.78 -56.60 19.53
N SER A 145 27.72 -55.82 18.98
CA SER A 145 28.48 -54.80 19.71
C SER A 145 28.92 -53.63 18.83
N ILE A 146 29.27 -52.49 19.45
CA ILE A 146 29.88 -51.34 18.74
C ILE A 146 31.18 -51.77 18.06
N ALA A 147 32.00 -52.57 18.75
CA ALA A 147 33.29 -53.04 18.23
C ALA A 147 33.12 -53.89 16.96
N GLU A 148 32.10 -54.74 16.91
CA GLU A 148 31.75 -55.51 15.71
C GLU A 148 31.33 -54.59 14.56
N ALA A 149 30.41 -53.64 14.82
CA ALA A 149 29.94 -52.69 13.81
C ALA A 149 31.08 -51.81 13.25
N TYR A 150 31.95 -51.33 14.14
CA TYR A 150 33.11 -50.52 13.79
C TYR A 150 34.11 -51.32 12.96
N ASN A 151 34.50 -52.51 13.44
CA ASN A 151 35.50 -53.34 12.77
C ASN A 151 35.00 -53.85 11.41
N ASP A 152 33.73 -54.22 11.28
CA ASP A 152 33.16 -54.65 9.99
C ASP A 152 33.16 -53.51 8.98
N HIS A 153 32.78 -52.29 9.38
CA HIS A 153 32.80 -51.13 8.49
C HIS A 153 34.23 -50.72 8.13
N TYR A 154 35.14 -50.69 9.10
CA TYR A 154 36.55 -50.40 8.91
C TYR A 154 37.21 -51.41 7.97
N ASN A 155 36.98 -52.72 8.18
CA ASN A 155 37.50 -53.77 7.31
C ASN A 155 36.88 -53.74 5.91
N THR A 156 35.63 -53.33 5.77
CA THR A 156 34.98 -53.14 4.47
C THR A 156 35.68 -52.05 3.65
N ILE A 157 36.05 -50.93 4.28
CA ILE A 157 36.80 -49.85 3.62
C ILE A 157 38.24 -50.29 3.33
N LYS A 158 38.92 -50.90 4.32
CA LYS A 158 40.30 -51.39 4.20
C LYS A 158 40.47 -52.44 3.10
N ASN A 159 39.50 -53.33 2.93
CA ASN A 159 39.51 -54.41 1.94
C ASN A 159 38.84 -54.01 0.61
N SER A 160 38.35 -52.77 0.48
CA SER A 160 37.77 -52.27 -0.76
C SER A 160 38.88 -51.81 -1.71
N GLU A 161 38.84 -52.27 -2.95
CA GLU A 161 39.75 -51.79 -4.01
C GLU A 161 39.54 -50.30 -4.31
N ASN A 162 38.33 -49.77 -4.06
CA ASN A 162 37.93 -48.41 -4.41
C ASN A 162 37.79 -47.48 -3.19
N GLY A 163 37.94 -47.98 -1.96
CA GLY A 163 37.81 -47.21 -0.72
C GLY A 163 39.16 -46.72 -0.19
N ALA A 164 39.22 -45.47 0.29
CA ALA A 164 40.33 -44.90 1.05
C ALA A 164 39.86 -44.41 2.42
N PHE A 165 40.76 -44.37 3.40
CA PHE A 165 40.52 -43.65 4.67
C PHE A 165 40.82 -42.17 4.50
N GLY A 166 40.10 -41.31 5.23
CA GLY A 166 40.17 -39.84 5.12
C GLY A 166 39.14 -39.28 4.12
N PHE A 167 39.08 -37.96 3.99
CA PHE A 167 38.30 -37.29 2.94
C PHE A 167 39.11 -37.17 1.65
N ALA A 168 38.41 -37.05 0.52
CA ALA A 168 39.06 -36.96 -0.78
C ALA A 168 39.92 -35.68 -0.90
N PRO A 169 41.10 -35.74 -1.53
CA PRO A 169 41.89 -34.55 -1.80
C PRO A 169 41.18 -33.65 -2.84
N PRO A 170 41.38 -32.32 -2.80
CA PRO A 170 40.87 -31.39 -3.82
C PRO A 170 41.39 -31.76 -5.22
N MET A 171 40.61 -31.48 -6.27
CA MET A 171 41.00 -31.79 -7.64
C MET A 171 42.19 -30.91 -8.10
N GLY A 172 43.30 -31.55 -8.42
CA GLY A 172 44.35 -31.05 -9.32
C GLY A 172 44.63 -32.12 -10.38
N SER A 173 44.63 -31.75 -11.64
CA SER A 173 44.64 -32.64 -12.80
C SER A 173 45.95 -33.43 -12.99
N SER A 174 45.81 -34.76 -13.08
CA SER A 174 46.49 -35.70 -13.98
C SER A 174 47.99 -35.53 -14.32
N ALA A 175 48.79 -36.53 -13.93
CA ALA A 175 49.98 -36.96 -14.66
C ALA A 175 49.96 -38.49 -14.87
N GLU A 176 49.80 -38.94 -16.11
CA GLU A 176 50.35 -40.21 -16.60
C GLU A 176 51.11 -39.96 -17.91
N ASN A 177 52.43 -40.22 -17.86
CA ASN A 177 53.40 -40.29 -18.96
C ASN A 177 53.10 -41.51 -19.87
N SER A 178 53.40 -41.56 -21.17
CA SER A 178 54.77 -41.56 -21.71
C SER A 178 54.84 -41.78 -23.25
N ASN A 179 55.75 -41.01 -23.88
CA ASN A 179 56.73 -41.32 -24.95
C ASN A 179 56.23 -41.71 -26.37
N ILE A 180 56.79 -41.16 -27.48
CA ILE A 180 58.21 -41.20 -27.89
C ILE A 180 58.59 -40.04 -28.87
N ALA A 181 59.72 -39.42 -28.52
CA ALA A 181 60.86 -38.88 -29.30
C ALA A 181 60.74 -37.72 -30.31
N GLY A 182 61.65 -36.75 -30.11
CA GLY A 182 62.24 -35.95 -31.19
C GLY A 182 62.89 -34.65 -30.72
N THR A 183 64.14 -34.75 -30.26
CA THR A 183 65.29 -33.82 -30.38
C THR A 183 65.11 -32.33 -30.72
N ASP A 184 66.06 -31.56 -30.16
CA ASP A 184 66.43 -30.16 -30.36
C ASP A 184 65.68 -29.19 -29.40
N ILE A 185 66.25 -28.12 -28.86
CA ILE A 185 67.14 -27.12 -29.49
C ILE A 185 67.91 -26.39 -28.36
N ASP A 186 69.23 -26.17 -28.55
CA ASP A 186 69.93 -25.08 -27.87
C ASP A 186 70.17 -23.94 -28.89
N GLY A 187 69.49 -22.81 -28.66
CA GLY A 187 70.04 -21.47 -28.86
C GLY A 187 70.10 -20.85 -30.26
N ILE A 188 68.95 -20.57 -30.88
CA ILE A 188 68.74 -19.27 -31.58
C ILE A 188 67.33 -18.77 -31.18
N VAL A 189 67.28 -17.69 -30.42
CA VAL A 189 66.04 -16.96 -30.11
C VAL A 189 65.63 -16.16 -31.36
N SER A 190 64.45 -16.43 -31.90
CA SER A 190 63.76 -15.57 -32.86
C SER A 190 62.51 -14.98 -32.19
N THR A 191 62.50 -13.66 -32.03
CA THR A 191 61.32 -12.85 -31.73
C THR A 191 60.55 -12.61 -33.03
N ASP A 192 59.31 -13.10 -33.13
CA ASP A 192 58.32 -12.59 -34.07
C ASP A 192 57.28 -11.80 -33.25
N SER A 193 57.34 -10.47 -33.37
CA SER A 193 56.21 -9.57 -33.21
C SER A 193 56.14 -8.77 -34.51
N GLU A 194 55.02 -8.85 -35.21
CA GLU A 194 54.73 -7.98 -36.34
C GLU A 194 54.32 -6.61 -35.79
N GLU A 195 55.21 -5.63 -35.85
CA GLU A 195 54.92 -4.21 -36.13
C GLU A 195 56.22 -3.36 -36.04
N GLY A 196 56.62 -2.74 -37.16
CA GLY A 196 57.70 -1.73 -37.23
C GLY A 196 59.14 -2.27 -37.13
N ASP A 197 59.84 -2.43 -38.26
CA ASP A 197 61.27 -2.81 -38.31
C ASP A 197 62.16 -1.76 -37.59
N ILE A 198 62.43 -1.95 -36.30
CA ILE A 198 63.41 -1.15 -35.54
C ILE A 198 64.83 -1.55 -36.00
N PRO A 199 65.72 -0.59 -36.37
CA PRO A 199 67.01 -0.88 -36.98
C PRO A 199 68.11 -1.26 -35.98
N TRP A 200 67.81 -2.09 -34.96
CA TRP A 200 68.77 -2.46 -33.91
C TRP A 200 68.87 -3.97 -33.67
N THR A 201 70.04 -4.45 -33.28
CA THR A 201 70.28 -5.83 -32.83
C THR A 201 71.26 -5.85 -31.65
N LEU A 202 70.99 -6.69 -30.65
CA LEU A 202 71.85 -6.87 -29.48
C LEU A 202 72.79 -8.08 -29.66
N VAL A 203 74.03 -7.97 -29.20
CA VAL A 203 75.02 -9.07 -29.17
C VAL A 203 75.70 -9.11 -27.81
N ILE A 204 75.82 -10.29 -27.20
CA ILE A 204 76.48 -10.48 -25.90
C ILE A 204 77.64 -11.47 -26.05
N GLY A 205 78.84 -11.09 -25.62
CA GLY A 205 80.02 -11.98 -25.44
C GLY A 205 80.64 -12.61 -26.70
N GLY A 206 80.01 -12.53 -27.88
CA GLY A 206 80.44 -13.18 -29.13
C GLY A 206 81.02 -12.23 -30.20
N SER A 207 81.61 -12.81 -31.25
CA SER A 207 82.07 -12.07 -32.43
C SER A 207 80.88 -11.68 -33.33
N ILE A 208 80.82 -10.44 -33.79
CA ILE A 208 79.67 -9.90 -34.55
C ILE A 208 79.53 -10.46 -35.98
N ALA A 209 80.55 -11.16 -36.50
CA ALA A 209 80.65 -11.55 -37.91
C ALA A 209 79.47 -12.41 -38.41
N ALA A 210 78.95 -13.31 -37.58
CA ALA A 210 77.81 -14.16 -37.96
C ALA A 210 76.51 -13.37 -38.07
N ILE A 211 76.28 -12.45 -37.13
CA ILE A 211 75.08 -11.60 -37.06
C ILE A 211 75.10 -10.56 -38.18
N VAL A 212 76.26 -10.02 -38.50
CA VAL A 212 76.45 -9.11 -39.65
C VAL A 212 76.17 -9.80 -40.97
N ALA A 213 76.55 -11.07 -41.15
CA ALA A 213 76.22 -11.82 -42.37
C ALA A 213 74.70 -12.05 -42.54
N VAL A 214 73.98 -12.24 -41.43
CA VAL A 214 72.51 -12.38 -41.43
C VAL A 214 71.84 -11.04 -41.75
N ILE A 215 72.29 -9.94 -41.13
CA ILE A 215 71.78 -8.59 -41.37
C ILE A 215 72.08 -8.14 -42.80
N LEU A 216 73.29 -8.36 -43.32
CA LEU A 216 73.66 -8.11 -44.72
C LEU A 216 72.76 -8.89 -45.69
N ARG A 217 72.47 -10.18 -45.41
CA ARG A 217 71.51 -10.97 -46.21
C ARG A 217 70.10 -10.36 -46.17
N LYS A 218 69.65 -9.83 -45.03
CA LYS A 218 68.32 -9.23 -44.87
C LYS A 218 68.22 -7.89 -45.62
N ILE A 219 69.24 -7.04 -45.53
CA ILE A 219 69.36 -5.77 -46.28
C ILE A 219 69.43 -6.05 -47.81
N LEU A 220 70.23 -7.03 -48.25
CA LEU A 220 70.33 -7.43 -49.66
C LEU A 220 69.04 -8.10 -50.19
N LYS A 221 68.34 -8.88 -49.36
CA LYS A 221 67.03 -9.48 -49.73
C LYS A 221 65.94 -8.42 -49.84
N LYS A 222 65.91 -7.38 -49.00
CA LYS A 222 64.98 -6.26 -49.16
C LYS A 222 65.21 -5.51 -50.49
N GLY A 223 66.48 -5.30 -50.86
CA GLY A 223 66.85 -4.74 -52.17
C GLY A 223 66.47 -5.60 -53.38
N ALA A 224 66.50 -6.94 -53.25
CA ALA A 224 66.11 -7.87 -54.32
C ALA A 224 64.59 -8.11 -54.41
N SER A 225 63.84 -7.94 -53.31
CA SER A 225 62.39 -8.16 -53.25
C SER A 225 61.59 -7.00 -53.84
N ALA A 226 62.19 -5.81 -53.98
CA ALA A 226 61.60 -4.67 -54.68
C ALA A 226 61.59 -4.83 -56.22
N ALA A 227 62.37 -5.77 -56.78
CA ALA A 227 62.47 -6.00 -58.23
C ALA A 227 61.56 -7.12 -58.77
N LEU A 228 60.78 -7.82 -57.93
CA LEU A 228 60.03 -9.03 -58.31
C LEU A 228 58.51 -9.00 -58.08
N LYS A 229 57.92 -7.87 -57.69
CA LYS A 229 56.44 -7.66 -57.70
C LYS A 229 56.03 -6.59 -58.71
N SER A 230 56.26 -6.86 -60.00
CA SER A 230 55.57 -6.15 -61.09
C SER A 230 55.30 -7.10 -62.26
N LYS A 231 54.19 -7.86 -62.21
CA LYS A 231 53.48 -8.44 -63.37
C LYS A 231 52.21 -9.19 -62.92
N SER A 232 51.10 -8.46 -62.80
CA SER A 232 49.82 -8.87 -63.39
C SER A 232 48.80 -7.73 -63.36
N ASN A 233 48.65 -7.10 -64.54
CA ASN A 233 47.49 -6.47 -65.18
C ASN A 233 46.28 -5.98 -64.35
N SER A 234 45.59 -4.87 -64.65
CA SER A 234 45.77 -3.80 -65.65
C SER A 234 44.61 -2.79 -65.52
N LYS A 235 44.90 -1.54 -65.93
CA LYS A 235 44.02 -0.49 -66.49
C LYS A 235 43.47 0.62 -65.58
N THR A 236 43.86 1.84 -66.01
CA THR A 236 43.18 3.16 -65.95
C THR A 236 43.01 3.83 -64.58
N ASP A 237 43.27 5.13 -64.39
CA ASP A 237 43.77 6.19 -65.26
C ASP A 237 44.27 7.38 -64.42
N LYS A 238 45.34 8.03 -64.91
CA LYS A 238 45.72 9.46 -64.79
C LYS A 238 46.01 10.15 -63.45
N ASN A 239 47.30 10.45 -63.33
CA ASN A 239 47.91 11.78 -63.15
C ASN A 239 47.62 12.57 -61.85
N GLN A 240 48.65 12.66 -60.99
CA GLN A 240 49.48 13.85 -60.88
C GLN A 240 50.82 13.49 -60.21
N LYS A 241 51.91 13.98 -60.81
CA LYS A 241 53.30 13.73 -60.43
C LYS A 241 54.01 15.06 -60.61
N GLU A 242 54.60 15.62 -59.57
CA GLU A 242 55.85 16.39 -59.65
C GLU A 242 56.40 16.76 -58.26
N GLU A 243 57.73 16.73 -58.18
CA GLU A 243 58.65 17.29 -57.16
C GLU A 243 58.87 16.57 -55.81
N LYS A 244 59.92 15.74 -55.72
CA LYS A 244 61.24 16.11 -55.13
C LYS A 244 62.25 14.95 -55.20
N LYS A 245 63.49 15.30 -55.56
CA LYS A 245 64.73 14.49 -55.51
C LYS A 245 65.48 14.84 -54.22
N GLU A 246 66.38 13.93 -53.81
CA GLU A 246 67.29 13.95 -52.62
C GLU A 246 66.58 13.47 -51.34
N GLU A 247 67.02 12.45 -50.59
CA GLU A 247 68.29 11.73 -50.43
C GLU A 247 68.06 10.20 -50.46
N ASN A 248 68.99 9.43 -51.02
CA ASN A 248 69.05 7.97 -50.78
C ASN A 248 69.76 7.77 -49.42
N GLU A 249 69.01 7.72 -48.32
CA GLU A 249 69.51 7.16 -47.07
C GLU A 249 69.70 5.65 -47.27
N GLU A 250 70.95 5.17 -47.12
CA GLU A 250 71.25 3.74 -47.13
C GLU A 250 70.57 3.10 -45.90
N ASP A 251 69.67 2.12 -46.10
CA ASP A 251 69.08 1.31 -45.01
C ASP A 251 70.19 0.80 -44.08
N ALA A 252 70.35 1.47 -42.95
CA ALA A 252 71.38 1.22 -41.96
C ALA A 252 70.79 0.41 -40.80
N HIS A 253 71.47 -0.65 -40.40
CA HIS A 253 71.09 -1.45 -39.24
C HIS A 253 72.20 -1.38 -38.19
N TYR A 254 71.84 -1.11 -36.95
CA TYR A 254 72.76 -0.89 -35.84
C TYR A 254 72.87 -2.13 -34.95
N ILE A 255 74.05 -2.36 -34.39
CA ILE A 255 74.31 -3.46 -33.46
C ILE A 255 74.88 -2.88 -32.17
N LEU A 256 74.20 -3.12 -31.06
CA LEU A 256 74.74 -2.90 -29.71
C LEU A 256 75.42 -4.19 -29.24
N GLN A 257 76.73 -4.15 -29.01
CA GLN A 257 77.50 -5.27 -28.51
C GLN A 257 77.89 -5.02 -27.05
N LEU A 258 77.54 -5.95 -26.16
CA LEU A 258 77.93 -5.98 -24.75
C LEU A 258 78.89 -7.16 -24.50
N ASN A 259 79.83 -7.04 -23.57
CA ASN A 259 80.65 -8.19 -23.17
C ASN A 259 79.87 -9.20 -22.31
N LYS A 260 78.99 -8.72 -21.42
CA LYS A 260 78.09 -9.52 -20.57
C LYS A 260 76.77 -8.77 -20.38
N GLU A 261 75.68 -9.49 -20.16
CA GLU A 261 74.38 -8.90 -19.79
C GLU A 261 74.07 -9.00 -18.29
N THR A 262 74.83 -9.81 -17.56
CA THR A 262 74.70 -9.99 -16.10
C THR A 262 76.08 -9.94 -15.44
N PHE A 263 76.18 -9.22 -14.32
CA PHE A 263 77.39 -9.10 -13.51
C PHE A 263 77.13 -9.56 -12.08
N GLN A 264 77.98 -10.44 -11.56
CA GLN A 264 78.04 -10.77 -10.13
C GLN A 264 79.14 -9.93 -9.48
N LEU A 265 78.77 -9.02 -8.58
CA LEU A 265 79.71 -8.08 -7.97
C LEU A 265 79.93 -8.39 -6.49
N LYS A 266 81.20 -8.51 -6.10
CA LYS A 266 81.62 -8.51 -4.69
C LYS A 266 81.91 -7.09 -4.22
N LEU A 267 81.73 -6.86 -2.93
CA LEU A 267 81.96 -5.55 -2.33
C LEU A 267 83.43 -5.12 -2.53
N ASN A 268 83.63 -3.93 -3.09
CA ASN A 268 84.93 -3.31 -3.41
C ASN A 268 85.78 -4.03 -4.48
N GLU A 269 85.22 -4.99 -5.21
CA GLU A 269 85.90 -5.63 -6.34
C GLU A 269 85.32 -5.11 -7.68
N PRO A 270 86.13 -4.48 -8.54
CA PRO A 270 85.64 -3.94 -9.80
C PRO A 270 85.52 -5.00 -10.90
N GLU A 271 84.41 -4.96 -11.65
CA GLU A 271 84.28 -5.62 -12.97
C GLU A 271 84.18 -4.57 -14.09
N THR A 272 84.27 -5.00 -15.35
CA THR A 272 84.22 -4.10 -16.52
C THR A 272 83.09 -4.47 -17.47
N LEU A 273 82.22 -3.50 -17.76
CA LEU A 273 81.23 -3.55 -18.84
C LEU A 273 81.81 -2.91 -20.10
N GLU A 274 81.96 -3.70 -21.16
CA GLU A 274 82.35 -3.19 -22.49
C GLU A 274 81.13 -3.10 -23.39
N ILE A 275 80.95 -1.93 -24.01
CA ILE A 275 79.86 -1.60 -24.92
C ILE A 275 80.47 -1.12 -26.23
N ARG A 276 80.01 -1.63 -27.38
CA ARG A 276 80.43 -1.18 -28.71
C ARG A 276 79.22 -1.10 -29.63
N VAL A 277 79.16 -0.06 -30.46
CA VAL A 277 78.09 0.10 -31.45
C VAL A 277 78.65 -0.04 -32.86
N TRP A 278 77.97 -0.84 -33.68
CA TRP A 278 78.32 -1.07 -35.07
C TRP A 278 77.18 -0.66 -35.98
N LYS A 279 77.50 -0.10 -37.15
CA LYS A 279 76.57 0.20 -38.23
C LYS A 279 76.84 -0.77 -39.37
N VAL A 280 75.81 -1.47 -39.80
CA VAL A 280 75.81 -2.40 -40.92
C VAL A 280 75.02 -1.79 -42.07
N THR A 281 75.65 -1.72 -43.23
CA THR A 281 75.04 -1.25 -44.49
C THR A 281 75.29 -2.27 -45.58
N ALA A 282 74.69 -2.11 -46.76
CA ALA A 282 74.96 -2.98 -47.92
C ALA A 282 76.46 -3.04 -48.32
N LYS A 283 77.29 -2.08 -47.87
CA LYS A 283 78.74 -2.02 -48.13
C LYS A 283 79.59 -2.78 -47.09
N GLY A 284 79.01 -3.25 -45.98
CA GLY A 284 79.71 -3.95 -44.90
C GLY A 284 79.42 -3.36 -43.50
N GLU A 285 80.08 -3.92 -42.48
CA GLU A 285 80.06 -3.41 -41.10
C GLU A 285 81.15 -2.37 -40.87
N LYS A 286 80.84 -1.33 -40.08
CA LYS A 286 81.82 -0.40 -39.52
C LYS A 286 81.42 -0.03 -38.09
N LYS A 287 82.39 0.37 -37.25
CA LYS A 287 82.06 0.99 -35.96
C LYS A 287 81.29 2.29 -36.20
N CYS A 288 80.31 2.57 -35.34
CA CYS A 288 79.47 3.74 -35.42
C CYS A 288 79.77 4.66 -34.23
N ASP A 289 79.87 5.96 -34.46
CA ASP A 289 80.07 6.97 -33.41
C ASP A 289 78.73 7.28 -32.72
N ALA A 290 78.16 6.27 -32.07
CA ALA A 290 76.89 6.37 -31.35
C ALA A 290 77.11 6.92 -29.94
N ASP A 291 76.25 7.82 -29.46
CA ASP A 291 76.28 8.29 -28.08
C ASP A 291 75.78 7.19 -27.15
N ILE A 292 76.61 6.75 -26.21
CA ILE A 292 76.31 5.71 -25.23
C ILE A 292 76.19 6.36 -23.85
N GLN A 293 75.10 6.08 -23.14
CA GLN A 293 74.88 6.49 -21.76
C GLN A 293 74.50 5.30 -20.89
N ILE A 294 75.05 5.23 -19.68
CA ILE A 294 74.68 4.26 -18.64
C ILE A 294 73.97 5.02 -17.52
N GLN A 295 72.70 4.68 -17.28
CA GLN A 295 71.93 5.19 -16.17
C GLN A 295 71.88 4.14 -15.05
N ASN A 296 72.25 4.56 -13.85
CA ASN A 296 72.19 3.73 -12.64
C ASN A 296 71.44 4.49 -11.53
N SER A 297 70.41 3.87 -10.97
CA SER A 297 69.64 4.39 -9.85
C SER A 297 70.16 3.93 -8.49
N GLU A 298 71.01 2.90 -8.43
CA GLU A 298 71.54 2.32 -7.20
C GLU A 298 72.80 3.06 -6.74
N LYS A 299 72.70 3.76 -5.61
CA LYS A 299 73.79 4.57 -5.02
C LYS A 299 74.96 3.72 -4.52
N ALA A 300 74.75 2.43 -4.27
CA ALA A 300 75.79 1.50 -3.84
C ALA A 300 76.75 1.11 -4.98
N LEU A 301 76.31 1.22 -6.24
CA LEU A 301 77.13 0.90 -7.42
C LEU A 301 77.74 2.18 -8.00
N THR A 302 79.06 2.21 -8.11
CA THR A 302 79.79 3.26 -8.81
C THR A 302 80.15 2.77 -10.21
N ILE A 303 79.87 3.59 -11.22
CA ILE A 303 80.15 3.31 -12.63
C ILE A 303 81.04 4.42 -13.17
N ASN A 304 82.17 4.07 -13.80
CA ASN A 304 83.07 5.07 -14.38
C ASN A 304 83.79 4.56 -15.65
N PRO A 305 83.74 5.27 -16.79
CA PRO A 305 82.84 6.39 -17.11
C PRO A 305 81.41 5.94 -17.42
N THR A 306 80.41 6.82 -17.24
CA THR A 306 78.99 6.53 -17.52
C THR A 306 78.55 6.89 -18.93
N ASN A 307 79.38 7.60 -19.71
CA ASN A 307 79.08 8.00 -21.08
C ASN A 307 80.27 7.73 -22.00
N GLY A 308 80.02 7.42 -23.27
CA GLY A 308 81.05 7.22 -24.29
C GLY A 308 80.49 7.41 -25.71
N VAL A 309 81.37 7.49 -26.72
CA VAL A 309 80.99 7.61 -28.13
C VAL A 309 81.55 6.42 -28.89
N GLY A 310 80.67 5.66 -29.55
CA GLY A 310 80.93 4.45 -30.35
C GLY A 310 81.45 3.23 -29.61
N SER A 311 82.17 3.42 -28.51
CA SER A 311 82.50 2.37 -27.54
C SER A 311 82.64 2.94 -26.13
N LEU A 312 82.27 2.16 -25.12
CA LEU A 312 82.36 2.52 -23.71
C LEU A 312 82.86 1.32 -22.91
N ASN A 313 83.97 1.49 -22.18
CA ASN A 313 84.47 0.51 -21.21
C ASN A 313 84.27 1.09 -19.81
N ALA A 314 83.19 0.71 -19.15
CA ALA A 314 82.79 1.22 -17.84
C ALA A 314 83.19 0.25 -16.73
N GLN A 315 83.90 0.73 -15.71
CA GLN A 315 84.18 -0.04 -14.50
C GLN A 315 82.96 -0.01 -13.58
N LEU A 316 82.49 -1.19 -13.17
CA LEU A 316 81.40 -1.41 -12.22
C LEU A 316 82.01 -1.77 -10.87
N LEU A 317 81.81 -0.93 -9.85
CA LEU A 317 82.35 -1.14 -8.49
C LEU A 317 81.23 -1.01 -7.44
N LEU A 318 80.90 -2.11 -6.78
CA LEU A 318 79.92 -2.12 -5.68
C LEU A 318 80.61 -1.69 -4.38
N GLN A 319 80.36 -0.46 -3.91
CA GLN A 319 81.04 0.12 -2.74
C GLN A 319 80.32 -0.16 -1.41
N LYS A 320 79.02 -0.47 -1.47
CA LYS A 320 78.16 -0.74 -0.30
C LYS A 320 77.15 -1.84 -0.67
N LEU A 321 76.44 -2.37 0.33
CA LEU A 321 75.27 -3.23 0.06
C LEU A 321 74.18 -2.38 -0.63
N PRO A 322 73.63 -2.83 -1.77
CA PRO A 322 72.57 -2.13 -2.48
C PRO A 322 71.23 -2.28 -1.76
N LYS A 323 70.26 -1.46 -2.14
CA LYS A 323 68.92 -1.49 -1.56
C LYS A 323 68.13 -2.72 -1.98
N GLU A 324 68.31 -3.17 -3.23
CA GLU A 324 67.64 -4.34 -3.79
C GLU A 324 68.66 -5.49 -4.00
N PRO A 325 68.30 -6.75 -3.72
CA PRO A 325 69.19 -7.90 -3.83
C PRO A 325 69.56 -8.23 -5.28
N ASN A 326 68.84 -7.71 -6.27
CA ASN A 326 69.22 -7.67 -7.67
C ASN A 326 68.69 -6.36 -8.25
N PHE A 327 69.47 -5.67 -9.08
CA PHE A 327 69.03 -4.42 -9.70
C PHE A 327 69.60 -4.29 -11.11
N ASN A 328 68.99 -3.43 -11.93
CA ASN A 328 69.40 -3.23 -13.32
C ASN A 328 70.02 -1.85 -13.50
N ILE A 329 71.02 -1.77 -14.38
CA ILE A 329 71.50 -0.52 -14.97
C ILE A 329 71.02 -0.44 -16.41
N LEU A 330 70.68 0.75 -16.89
CA LEU A 330 70.15 0.95 -18.23
C LEU A 330 71.25 1.48 -19.15
N VAL A 331 71.51 0.79 -20.25
CA VAL A 331 72.42 1.21 -21.31
C VAL A 331 71.59 1.78 -22.46
N THR A 332 71.78 3.05 -22.77
CA THR A 332 71.16 3.74 -23.90
C THR A 332 72.22 4.00 -24.96
N ALA A 333 71.95 3.62 -26.21
CA ALA A 333 72.77 3.95 -27.37
C ALA A 333 71.93 4.74 -28.37
N ASN A 334 72.43 5.90 -28.81
CA ASN A 334 71.80 6.73 -29.83
C ASN A 334 72.73 6.83 -31.04
N ALA A 335 72.27 6.34 -32.19
CA ALA A 335 73.02 6.39 -33.44
C ALA A 335 72.16 7.05 -34.53
N GLU A 336 72.62 8.20 -35.04
CA GLU A 336 72.00 8.92 -36.15
C GLU A 336 70.48 9.16 -35.97
N GLY A 337 70.04 9.46 -34.73
CA GLY A 337 68.65 9.76 -34.41
C GLY A 337 67.80 8.55 -33.98
N HIS A 338 68.36 7.34 -34.02
CA HIS A 338 67.71 6.14 -33.49
C HIS A 338 68.25 5.78 -32.11
N GLU A 339 67.36 5.71 -31.13
CA GLU A 339 67.69 5.30 -29.76
C GLU A 339 67.39 3.82 -29.54
N PHE A 340 68.28 3.13 -28.82
CA PHE A 340 68.07 1.77 -28.34
C PHE A 340 68.49 1.68 -26.87
N GLN A 341 67.64 1.08 -26.05
CA GLN A 341 67.86 0.92 -24.62
C GLN A 341 67.94 -0.56 -24.26
N ARG A 342 68.87 -0.92 -23.37
CA ARG A 342 69.00 -2.28 -22.84
C ARG A 342 69.39 -2.28 -21.37
N SER A 343 68.66 -3.05 -20.56
CA SER A 343 68.98 -3.30 -19.16
C SER A 343 70.09 -4.34 -19.00
N VAL A 344 71.03 -4.08 -18.09
CA VAL A 344 72.09 -5.00 -17.64
C VAL A 344 71.85 -5.33 -16.18
N ASN A 345 71.82 -6.62 -15.83
CA ASN A 345 71.49 -7.08 -14.48
C ASN A 345 72.75 -7.12 -13.59
N ILE A 346 72.63 -6.58 -12.37
CA ILE A 346 73.67 -6.59 -11.34
C ILE A 346 73.17 -7.42 -10.15
N ARG A 347 73.96 -8.45 -9.81
CA ARG A 347 73.72 -9.33 -8.66
C ARG A 347 74.85 -9.17 -7.64
N PRO A 348 74.59 -8.69 -6.42
CA PRO A 348 75.54 -8.80 -5.32
C PRO A 348 75.78 -10.26 -4.96
N TYR A 349 76.97 -10.59 -4.46
CA TYR A 349 77.21 -11.89 -3.81
C TYR A 349 76.30 -12.02 -2.56
N GLY A 350 75.53 -13.12 -2.43
CA GLY A 350 74.45 -13.26 -1.44
C GLY A 350 74.68 -14.33 -0.39
N GLU A 351 74.03 -14.21 0.77
CA GLU A 351 74.00 -15.22 1.85
C GLU A 351 73.02 -16.36 1.53
N MET A 352 73.06 -17.45 2.31
CA MET A 352 72.10 -18.57 2.22
C MET A 352 70.67 -18.08 2.39
N GLN A 353 69.74 -18.49 1.50
CA GLN A 353 68.36 -17.97 1.50
C GLN A 353 67.34 -18.99 1.00
N ILE A 354 66.07 -18.78 1.34
CA ILE A 354 64.94 -19.53 0.77
C ILE A 354 64.50 -18.82 -0.51
N VAL A 355 64.50 -19.54 -1.63
CA VAL A 355 63.92 -19.09 -2.90
C VAL A 355 62.60 -19.80 -3.12
N ALA A 356 61.55 -19.02 -3.40
CA ALA A 356 60.22 -19.53 -3.68
C ALA A 356 59.70 -19.02 -5.02
N GLU A 357 59.08 -19.91 -5.79
CA GLU A 357 58.45 -19.64 -7.07
C GLU A 357 57.03 -20.22 -7.08
N THR A 358 56.10 -19.55 -7.77
CA THR A 358 54.75 -20.07 -7.96
C THR A 358 54.51 -20.52 -9.40
N PHE A 359 53.56 -21.41 -9.60
CA PHE A 359 53.15 -21.90 -10.92
C PHE A 359 51.62 -21.79 -11.07
N PRO A 360 51.12 -21.38 -12.26
CA PRO A 360 51.87 -21.04 -13.49
C PRO A 360 52.58 -19.66 -13.42
N ASP A 361 53.68 -19.52 -14.16
CA ASP A 361 54.39 -18.26 -14.46
C ASP A 361 54.61 -17.29 -13.29
N ASN A 362 54.87 -17.82 -12.09
CA ASN A 362 55.03 -17.03 -10.85
C ASN A 362 53.82 -16.14 -10.54
N LYS A 363 52.59 -16.57 -10.92
CA LYS A 363 51.31 -15.95 -10.58
C LYS A 363 51.15 -15.86 -9.06
N ARG A 364 50.79 -14.68 -8.55
CA ARG A 364 50.63 -14.38 -7.10
C ARG A 364 49.27 -13.73 -6.81
N SER A 365 48.27 -14.10 -7.58
CA SER A 365 46.88 -13.71 -7.43
C SER A 365 46.02 -14.96 -7.34
N LEU A 366 45.00 -14.94 -6.50
CA LEU A 366 43.98 -15.98 -6.40
C LEU A 366 42.62 -15.32 -6.25
N ARG A 367 41.61 -15.86 -6.93
CA ARG A 367 40.22 -15.50 -6.68
C ARG A 367 39.66 -16.35 -5.52
N PRO A 368 39.06 -15.76 -4.49
CA PRO A 368 38.44 -16.51 -3.40
C PRO A 368 37.23 -17.34 -3.87
N ASP A 369 36.98 -18.44 -3.16
CA ASP A 369 35.80 -19.31 -3.33
C ASP A 369 35.66 -19.92 -4.74
N THR A 370 36.76 -20.05 -5.48
CA THR A 370 36.84 -20.77 -6.77
C THR A 370 37.72 -22.02 -6.64
N PHE A 371 37.82 -22.79 -7.73
CA PHE A 371 38.72 -23.94 -7.82
C PHE A 371 40.17 -23.54 -8.18
N GLN A 372 40.46 -22.25 -8.26
CA GLN A 372 41.80 -21.78 -8.60
C GLN A 372 42.80 -22.16 -7.52
N THR A 373 43.92 -22.72 -7.96
CA THR A 373 45.06 -23.00 -7.09
C THR A 373 46.33 -22.58 -7.79
N ILE A 374 47.30 -22.10 -7.02
CA ILE A 374 48.67 -21.91 -7.48
C ILE A 374 49.56 -22.89 -6.72
N ALA A 375 50.50 -23.52 -7.41
CA ALA A 375 51.52 -24.30 -6.73
C ALA A 375 52.64 -23.36 -6.28
N CYS A 376 53.12 -23.51 -5.05
CA CYS A 376 54.29 -22.81 -4.54
C CYS A 376 55.40 -23.81 -4.26
N PHE A 377 56.54 -23.64 -4.92
CA PHE A 377 57.73 -24.43 -4.72
C PHE A 377 58.80 -23.59 -4.03
N ALA A 378 59.41 -24.15 -2.99
CA ALA A 378 60.48 -23.50 -2.25
C ALA A 378 61.70 -24.42 -2.11
N GLN A 379 62.88 -23.80 -2.11
CA GLN A 379 64.15 -24.47 -1.88
C GLN A 379 65.12 -23.56 -1.13
N VAL A 380 66.01 -24.16 -0.35
CA VAL A 380 67.14 -23.45 0.27
C VAL A 380 68.29 -23.45 -0.72
N VAL A 381 68.80 -22.27 -1.05
CA VAL A 381 69.97 -22.13 -1.92
C VAL A 381 71.17 -21.57 -1.15
N ASP A 382 72.36 -22.04 -1.52
CA ASP A 382 73.62 -21.51 -1.02
C ASP A 382 73.95 -20.12 -1.61
N GLU A 383 75.07 -19.56 -1.17
CA GLU A 383 75.66 -18.28 -1.61
C GLU A 383 75.91 -18.17 -3.13
N ASN A 384 75.86 -19.28 -3.86
CA ASN A 384 76.03 -19.36 -5.33
C ASN A 384 74.72 -19.69 -6.06
N GLY A 385 73.59 -19.77 -5.34
CA GLY A 385 72.28 -20.12 -5.89
C GLY A 385 72.08 -21.61 -6.13
N LYS A 386 72.89 -22.49 -5.53
CA LYS A 386 72.77 -23.93 -5.66
C LYS A 386 71.90 -24.51 -4.53
N ASN A 387 70.95 -25.37 -4.88
CA ASN A 387 70.05 -26.03 -3.93
C ASN A 387 70.79 -26.89 -2.89
N ILE A 388 70.30 -26.88 -1.65
CA ILE A 388 70.74 -27.68 -0.52
C ILE A 388 69.58 -28.63 -0.09
N PRO A 389 69.49 -29.85 -0.64
CA PRO A 389 68.34 -30.75 -0.44
C PRO A 389 68.01 -31.06 1.03
N ASP A 390 69.03 -31.35 1.85
CA ASP A 390 68.85 -31.69 3.27
C ASP A 390 68.21 -30.56 4.11
N LEU A 391 68.38 -29.31 3.67
CA LEU A 391 67.76 -28.13 4.29
C LEU A 391 66.40 -27.83 3.64
N THR A 392 66.28 -28.03 2.32
CA THR A 392 65.03 -27.87 1.58
C THR A 392 63.92 -28.78 2.13
N GLU A 393 64.20 -30.03 2.47
CA GLU A 393 63.20 -30.96 3.08
C GLU A 393 62.65 -30.48 4.43
N LYS A 394 63.29 -29.49 5.07
CA LYS A 394 62.90 -28.95 6.38
C LYS A 394 62.06 -27.67 6.30
N ILE A 395 61.77 -27.20 5.08
CA ILE A 395 60.93 -26.02 4.87
C ILE A 395 59.51 -26.30 5.38
N LYS A 396 58.94 -25.33 6.09
CA LYS A 396 57.53 -25.29 6.48
C LYS A 396 56.85 -24.10 5.83
N PHE A 397 55.60 -24.29 5.45
CA PHE A 397 54.72 -23.26 4.92
C PHE A 397 53.72 -22.85 6.00
N ASP A 398 53.76 -21.59 6.42
CA ASP A 398 52.97 -21.05 7.53
C ASP A 398 52.06 -19.91 7.03
N PRO A 399 50.78 -20.18 6.72
CA PRO A 399 49.84 -19.16 6.28
C PRO A 399 49.51 -18.21 7.44
N LYS A 400 49.66 -16.90 7.22
CA LYS A 400 49.38 -15.86 8.23
C LYS A 400 47.93 -15.35 8.22
N SER A 401 47.07 -15.97 7.41
CA SER A 401 45.67 -15.58 7.22
C SER A 401 44.79 -16.81 7.06
N ASP A 402 43.61 -16.78 7.68
CA ASP A 402 42.59 -17.83 7.59
C ASP A 402 41.89 -17.88 6.22
N TRP A 403 42.20 -16.93 5.33
CA TRP A 403 41.69 -16.92 3.94
C TRP A 403 42.51 -17.80 2.98
N ILE A 404 43.73 -18.19 3.35
CA ILE A 404 44.57 -19.07 2.52
C ILE A 404 44.39 -20.52 2.96
N ASP A 405 44.09 -21.39 2.01
CA ASP A 405 44.13 -22.83 2.19
C ASP A 405 45.43 -23.39 1.62
N VAL A 406 46.17 -24.18 2.40
CA VAL A 406 47.40 -24.84 1.96
C VAL A 406 47.23 -26.36 2.00
N SER A 407 47.75 -27.06 0.98
CA SER A 407 47.78 -28.52 0.98
C SER A 407 48.83 -29.08 1.95
N GLU A 408 48.82 -30.41 2.13
CA GLU A 408 49.99 -31.09 2.71
C GLU A 408 51.24 -30.79 1.86
N THR A 409 52.38 -30.69 2.52
CA THR A 409 53.66 -30.43 1.87
C THR A 409 54.19 -31.69 1.20
N VAL A 410 54.58 -31.57 -0.07
CA VAL A 410 55.09 -32.68 -0.88
C VAL A 410 56.49 -32.32 -1.37
N LEU A 411 57.42 -33.28 -1.29
CA LEU A 411 58.71 -33.16 -1.96
C LEU A 411 58.53 -33.48 -3.44
N ASP A 412 58.76 -32.49 -4.31
CA ASP A 412 58.68 -32.62 -5.77
C ASP A 412 60.05 -32.32 -6.38
N GLY A 413 60.73 -33.38 -6.82
CA GLY A 413 62.11 -33.30 -7.26
C GLY A 413 63.04 -32.86 -6.12
N ASP A 414 63.62 -31.68 -6.26
CA ASP A 414 64.55 -31.07 -5.31
C ASP A 414 63.96 -29.88 -4.54
N LYS A 415 62.63 -29.69 -4.62
CA LYS A 415 61.89 -28.57 -4.01
C LYS A 415 60.76 -29.08 -3.12
N MET A 416 60.42 -28.30 -2.09
CA MET A 416 59.20 -28.51 -1.32
C MET A 416 58.05 -27.75 -1.94
N GLY A 417 56.95 -28.44 -2.22
CA GLY A 417 55.77 -27.90 -2.89
C GLY A 417 54.52 -27.95 -2.02
N ILE A 418 53.68 -26.93 -2.16
CA ILE A 418 52.28 -26.92 -1.70
C ILE A 418 51.37 -26.36 -2.78
N ASN A 419 50.10 -26.74 -2.76
CA ASN A 419 49.05 -26.01 -3.47
C ASN A 419 48.43 -24.97 -2.53
N ILE A 420 48.22 -23.78 -3.05
CA ILE A 420 47.62 -22.64 -2.36
C ILE A 420 46.27 -22.35 -3.02
N GLY A 421 45.20 -22.38 -2.23
CA GLY A 421 43.86 -21.93 -2.60
C GLY A 421 43.38 -20.80 -1.69
N CYS A 422 42.20 -20.27 -1.95
CA CYS A 422 41.60 -19.21 -1.12
C CYS A 422 40.11 -19.45 -0.90
N THR A 423 39.68 -19.50 0.36
CA THR A 423 38.27 -19.66 0.75
C THR A 423 37.89 -18.62 1.80
N ASN A 424 36.64 -18.17 1.76
CA ASN A 424 36.08 -17.31 2.79
C ASN A 424 35.97 -18.05 4.13
N PRO A 425 36.67 -17.60 5.20
CA PRO A 425 36.70 -18.29 6.49
C PRO A 425 35.36 -18.20 7.25
N ASN A 426 34.46 -17.28 6.86
CA ASN A 426 33.14 -17.14 7.46
C ASN A 426 32.05 -16.94 6.38
N PRO A 427 31.68 -18.00 5.66
CA PRO A 427 30.74 -17.91 4.53
C PRO A 427 29.30 -17.61 4.97
N ASN A 428 28.99 -17.72 6.27
CA ASN A 428 27.66 -17.43 6.83
C ASN A 428 27.52 -15.99 7.34
N ALA A 429 28.59 -15.19 7.35
CA ALA A 429 28.52 -13.80 7.73
C ALA A 429 27.76 -12.98 6.67
N ALA A 430 26.89 -12.07 7.12
CA ALA A 430 26.08 -11.24 6.22
C ALA A 430 26.92 -10.33 5.30
N VAL A 431 28.15 -10.01 5.69
CA VAL A 431 29.15 -9.30 4.89
C VAL A 431 30.52 -9.90 5.23
N SER A 432 31.16 -10.56 4.27
CA SER A 432 32.55 -11.02 4.36
C SER A 432 33.23 -10.67 3.03
N ASN A 433 34.21 -9.77 3.07
CA ASN A 433 35.00 -9.36 1.91
C ASN A 433 36.43 -9.87 2.09
N PRO A 434 37.09 -10.39 1.04
CA PRO A 434 38.48 -10.80 1.12
C PRO A 434 39.40 -9.59 1.39
N PRO A 435 40.48 -9.74 2.17
CA PRO A 435 41.52 -8.72 2.24
C PRO A 435 42.26 -8.62 0.90
N ASN A 436 42.73 -7.42 0.52
CA ASN A 436 43.44 -7.20 -0.76
C ASN A 436 44.62 -8.15 -0.99
N SER A 437 45.31 -8.55 0.08
CA SER A 437 46.40 -9.51 0.02
C SER A 437 46.60 -10.23 1.35
N VAL A 438 47.23 -11.38 1.28
CA VAL A 438 47.54 -12.27 2.41
C VAL A 438 48.98 -12.75 2.30
N THR A 439 49.57 -13.13 3.43
CA THR A 439 50.99 -13.53 3.49
C THR A 439 51.11 -15.00 3.83
N LEU A 440 51.90 -15.72 3.03
CA LEU A 440 52.39 -17.05 3.34
C LEU A 440 53.87 -16.95 3.72
N SER A 441 54.20 -17.24 4.97
CA SER A 441 55.59 -17.29 5.42
C SER A 441 56.18 -18.66 5.16
N ILE A 442 57.33 -18.69 4.49
CA ILE A 442 58.08 -19.91 4.20
C ILE A 442 59.28 -19.90 5.15
N VAL A 443 59.31 -20.83 6.10
CA VAL A 443 60.25 -20.81 7.22
C VAL A 443 61.05 -22.10 7.28
N MET A 444 62.31 -21.98 7.70
CA MET A 444 63.18 -23.11 8.02
C MET A 444 63.86 -22.86 9.38
N ASP A 445 63.34 -23.51 10.42
CA ASP A 445 63.79 -23.32 11.81
C ASP A 445 65.09 -24.07 12.15
N GLU A 446 65.44 -25.10 11.38
CA GLU A 446 66.59 -25.98 11.65
C GLU A 446 67.88 -25.49 10.97
N VAL A 447 68.41 -24.37 11.46
CA VAL A 447 69.73 -23.82 11.12
C VAL A 447 70.81 -24.24 12.13
N ALA A 448 72.10 -24.03 11.80
CA ALA A 448 73.20 -24.33 12.70
C ALA A 448 73.13 -23.50 14.00
N GLU A 449 73.66 -24.03 15.11
CA GLU A 449 73.60 -23.40 16.43
C GLU A 449 74.26 -22.00 16.40
N GLY A 450 73.45 -20.94 16.55
CA GLY A 450 73.89 -19.53 16.51
C GLY A 450 73.49 -18.76 15.25
N GLU A 451 72.88 -19.42 14.25
CA GLU A 451 72.33 -18.77 13.05
C GLU A 451 70.83 -18.46 13.22
N GLU A 452 70.33 -17.41 12.55
CA GLU A 452 68.90 -17.06 12.55
C GLU A 452 68.13 -17.97 11.57
N PRO A 453 66.88 -18.40 11.89
CA PRO A 453 66.03 -19.13 10.97
C PRO A 453 65.88 -18.40 9.64
N LEU A 454 65.91 -19.14 8.54
CA LEU A 454 65.61 -18.54 7.24
C LEU A 454 64.10 -18.36 7.10
N GLN A 455 63.68 -17.18 6.66
CA GLN A 455 62.28 -16.87 6.37
C GLN A 455 62.18 -16.04 5.09
N THR A 456 61.23 -16.42 4.23
CA THR A 456 60.80 -15.64 3.07
C THR A 456 59.28 -15.53 3.09
N ASP A 457 58.75 -14.31 2.95
CA ASP A 457 57.31 -14.06 2.90
C ASP A 457 56.82 -13.93 1.45
N LEU A 458 55.81 -14.71 1.11
CA LEU A 458 55.11 -14.67 -0.17
C LEU A 458 53.79 -13.92 0.00
N VAL A 459 53.65 -12.77 -0.66
CA VAL A 459 52.39 -12.01 -0.69
C VAL A 459 51.53 -12.53 -1.84
N ILE A 460 50.33 -13.01 -1.51
CA ILE A 460 49.30 -13.45 -2.47
C ILE A 460 48.17 -12.41 -2.47
N THR A 461 47.88 -11.85 -3.63
CA THR A 461 46.78 -10.91 -3.86
C THR A 461 45.47 -11.70 -3.95
N LEU A 462 44.42 -11.25 -3.27
CA LEU A 462 43.09 -11.87 -3.39
C LEU A 462 42.21 -11.00 -4.29
N LEU A 463 41.71 -11.58 -5.37
CA LEU A 463 40.92 -10.88 -6.37
C LEU A 463 39.42 -10.91 -6.01
N ASP A 464 38.87 -9.78 -5.58
CA ASP A 464 37.42 -9.61 -5.34
C ASP A 464 36.71 -9.25 -6.66
N CYS A 465 36.81 -10.16 -7.65
CA CYS A 465 36.28 -9.94 -8.99
C CYS A 465 34.77 -9.68 -8.93
N LYS A 466 34.32 -8.58 -9.54
CA LYS A 466 32.91 -8.21 -9.62
C LYS A 466 32.53 -7.93 -11.05
N LEU A 467 31.45 -8.55 -11.50
CA LEU A 467 30.77 -8.13 -12.72
C LEU A 467 30.05 -6.83 -12.43
N GLU A 468 30.26 -5.81 -13.25
CA GLU A 468 29.53 -4.54 -13.24
C GLU A 468 28.91 -4.28 -14.61
N VAL A 469 27.85 -3.47 -14.62
CA VAL A 469 27.09 -3.08 -15.81
C VAL A 469 26.77 -1.60 -15.74
N GLU A 470 26.76 -0.89 -16.87
CA GLU A 470 26.47 0.55 -16.90
C GLU A 470 25.01 0.89 -16.52
N VAL A 471 24.10 -0.08 -16.68
CA VAL A 471 22.67 0.08 -16.41
C VAL A 471 22.18 -0.99 -15.46
N THR A 472 21.41 -0.58 -14.44
CA THR A 472 20.75 -1.49 -13.50
C THR A 472 19.27 -1.71 -13.85
N GLU A 473 18.71 -0.83 -14.67
CA GLU A 473 17.33 -0.88 -15.16
C GLU A 473 17.24 -0.42 -16.61
N CYS A 474 16.39 -1.09 -17.38
CA CYS A 474 16.10 -0.76 -18.78
C CYS A 474 14.58 -0.72 -18.97
N SER A 475 14.09 0.27 -19.73
CA SER A 475 12.67 0.38 -20.06
C SER A 475 12.46 0.48 -21.57
N PHE A 476 11.57 -0.35 -22.10
CA PHE A 476 11.21 -0.39 -23.51
C PHE A 476 9.75 0.00 -23.70
N PRO A 477 9.44 0.98 -24.57
CA PRO A 477 8.06 1.27 -24.91
C PRO A 477 7.50 0.21 -25.86
N VAL A 478 6.21 -0.10 -25.73
CA VAL A 478 5.49 -0.89 -26.73
C VAL A 478 5.16 0.02 -27.91
N THR A 479 5.99 -0.05 -28.95
CA THR A 479 5.82 0.67 -30.22
C THR A 479 5.68 -0.30 -31.40
N GLU A 480 5.37 0.24 -32.59
CA GLU A 480 5.38 -0.55 -33.84
C GLU A 480 6.81 -0.94 -34.25
N GLU A 481 7.77 -0.03 -34.05
CA GLU A 481 9.20 -0.28 -34.27
C GLU A 481 9.86 -0.82 -32.99
N MET A 482 10.80 -1.75 -33.12
CA MET A 482 11.60 -2.24 -32.00
C MET A 482 12.61 -1.16 -31.57
N SER A 483 12.73 -0.94 -30.26
CA SER A 483 13.75 -0.07 -29.68
C SER A 483 14.99 -0.89 -29.30
N GLU A 484 16.14 -0.24 -29.34
CA GLU A 484 17.44 -0.83 -29.02
C GLU A 484 18.13 -0.04 -27.90
N ILE A 485 18.67 -0.75 -26.91
CA ILE A 485 19.52 -0.18 -25.85
C ILE A 485 20.81 -0.98 -25.83
N THR A 486 21.94 -0.28 -25.92
CA THR A 486 23.29 -0.86 -25.81
C THR A 486 23.99 -0.30 -24.58
N PHE A 487 24.63 -1.18 -23.82
CA PHE A 487 25.41 -0.83 -22.64
C PHE A 487 26.56 -1.83 -22.45
N ASP A 488 27.55 -1.44 -21.66
CA ASP A 488 28.72 -2.27 -21.42
C ASP A 488 28.65 -3.03 -20.08
N ALA A 489 29.22 -4.23 -20.08
CA ALA A 489 29.48 -5.05 -18.91
C ALA A 489 30.99 -5.31 -18.80
N TYR A 490 31.54 -5.16 -17.60
CA TYR A 490 32.98 -5.32 -17.36
C TYR A 490 33.26 -5.96 -16.00
N ILE A 491 34.44 -6.56 -15.86
CA ILE A 491 34.92 -7.16 -14.62
C ILE A 491 35.84 -6.19 -13.88
N GLU A 492 35.47 -5.81 -12.66
CA GLU A 492 36.33 -5.07 -11.75
C GLU A 492 37.23 -6.01 -10.92
N ASN A 493 38.38 -5.49 -10.45
CA ASN A 493 39.32 -6.17 -9.55
C ASN A 493 39.89 -7.51 -10.07
N THR A 494 40.04 -7.63 -11.38
CA THR A 494 40.71 -8.76 -12.06
C THR A 494 42.19 -8.46 -12.31
N ASP A 495 43.01 -9.50 -12.45
CA ASP A 495 44.42 -9.41 -12.87
C ASP A 495 44.58 -9.38 -14.40
N GLY A 496 43.52 -9.70 -15.15
CA GLY A 496 43.47 -9.61 -16.61
C GLY A 496 44.14 -10.77 -17.34
N ASP A 497 44.46 -11.87 -16.64
CA ASP A 497 45.24 -12.98 -17.21
C ASP A 497 44.39 -14.08 -17.88
N GLU A 498 43.07 -14.04 -17.74
CA GLU A 498 42.15 -15.12 -18.16
C GLU A 498 40.85 -14.60 -18.80
N ASP A 499 40.48 -15.16 -19.95
CA ASP A 499 39.28 -14.83 -20.72
C ASP A 499 37.97 -15.05 -19.95
N TRP A 500 37.08 -14.06 -19.98
CA TRP A 500 35.73 -14.15 -19.41
C TRP A 500 34.67 -14.46 -20.48
N ASN A 501 33.84 -15.47 -20.20
CA ASN A 501 32.68 -15.81 -21.02
C ASN A 501 31.43 -15.08 -20.52
N PHE A 502 30.94 -14.12 -21.28
CA PHE A 502 29.72 -13.37 -20.98
C PHE A 502 28.47 -14.05 -21.57
N SER A 503 27.41 -14.12 -20.78
CA SER A 503 26.10 -14.60 -21.21
C SER A 503 24.98 -13.80 -20.54
N GLY A 504 23.78 -13.84 -21.11
CA GLY A 504 22.61 -13.14 -20.58
C GLY A 504 21.37 -14.00 -20.72
N GLU A 505 20.61 -14.14 -19.64
CA GLU A 505 19.34 -14.87 -19.66
C GLU A 505 18.31 -14.26 -18.70
N TYR A 506 17.04 -14.35 -19.08
CA TYR A 506 15.95 -13.95 -18.21
C TYR A 506 15.67 -15.05 -17.19
N ARG A 507 15.51 -14.68 -15.92
CA ARG A 507 15.23 -15.63 -14.83
C ARG A 507 14.09 -15.18 -13.92
N LYS A 508 13.41 -16.17 -13.33
CA LYS A 508 12.48 -16.02 -12.20
C LYS A 508 13.03 -16.79 -11.00
N GLY A 509 13.84 -16.12 -10.19
CA GLY A 509 14.64 -16.79 -9.17
C GLY A 509 15.81 -17.52 -9.84
N ILE A 510 15.86 -18.85 -9.69
CA ILE A 510 16.90 -19.69 -10.31
C ILE A 510 16.47 -20.32 -11.65
N ASP A 511 15.18 -20.26 -11.97
CA ASP A 511 14.63 -20.89 -13.18
C ASP A 511 14.63 -19.91 -14.37
N PRO A 512 14.90 -20.38 -15.61
CA PRO A 512 14.76 -19.56 -16.81
C PRO A 512 13.33 -19.02 -17.01
N ASP A 513 13.21 -17.82 -17.58
CA ASP A 513 11.95 -17.15 -17.89
C ASP A 513 11.92 -16.69 -19.36
N GLU A 514 10.72 -16.46 -19.90
CA GLU A 514 10.54 -16.00 -21.28
C GLU A 514 11.14 -14.58 -21.46
N PRO A 515 11.90 -14.33 -22.54
CA PRO A 515 12.58 -13.05 -22.73
C PRO A 515 11.62 -11.91 -23.09
N LEU A 516 11.86 -10.72 -22.52
CA LEU A 516 11.17 -9.49 -22.94
C LEU A 516 11.83 -8.83 -24.16
N THR A 517 13.12 -9.06 -24.35
CA THR A 517 13.95 -8.53 -25.44
C THR A 517 14.84 -9.63 -26.01
N GLU A 518 15.25 -9.50 -27.27
CA GLU A 518 16.39 -10.23 -27.79
C GLU A 518 17.66 -9.70 -27.13
N ILE A 519 18.61 -10.60 -26.86
CA ILE A 519 19.89 -10.28 -26.21
C ILE A 519 20.99 -10.60 -27.22
N SER A 520 21.82 -9.61 -27.53
CA SER A 520 23.05 -9.78 -28.30
C SER A 520 24.24 -9.34 -27.45
N ILE A 521 25.30 -10.14 -27.44
CA ILE A 521 26.52 -9.87 -26.68
C ILE A 521 27.70 -9.88 -27.64
N SER A 522 28.48 -8.80 -27.64
CA SER A 522 29.69 -8.65 -28.44
C SER A 522 30.89 -8.42 -27.52
N ILE A 523 31.83 -9.36 -27.52
CA ILE A 523 33.06 -9.25 -26.70
C ILE A 523 33.92 -8.11 -27.23
N LYS A 524 34.31 -7.18 -26.36
CA LYS A 524 35.19 -6.05 -26.67
C LYS A 524 36.64 -6.35 -26.28
N SER A 525 36.84 -7.00 -25.15
CA SER A 525 38.14 -7.45 -24.61
C SER A 525 37.95 -8.69 -23.73
N GLU A 526 39.05 -9.22 -23.18
CA GLU A 526 39.05 -10.38 -22.27
C GLU A 526 38.21 -10.16 -20.99
N THR A 527 37.93 -8.89 -20.64
CA THR A 527 37.21 -8.49 -19.41
C THR A 527 36.01 -7.57 -19.64
N GLU A 528 35.66 -7.27 -20.89
CA GLU A 528 34.58 -6.35 -21.25
C GLU A 528 33.75 -6.86 -22.43
N ALA A 529 32.43 -6.75 -22.34
CA ALA A 529 31.48 -7.06 -23.40
C ALA A 529 30.42 -5.97 -23.55
N SER A 530 30.02 -5.70 -24.79
CA SER A 530 28.89 -4.83 -25.11
C SER A 530 27.62 -5.67 -25.24
N ILE A 531 26.55 -5.26 -24.55
CA ILE A 531 25.27 -5.94 -24.51
C ILE A 531 24.24 -5.05 -25.21
N THR A 532 23.60 -5.60 -26.23
CA THR A 532 22.51 -4.95 -26.95
C THR A 532 21.21 -5.69 -26.68
N LEU A 533 20.22 -4.95 -26.20
CA LEU A 533 18.86 -5.42 -25.98
C LEU A 533 17.93 -4.82 -27.04
N THR A 534 17.24 -5.69 -27.79
CA THR A 534 16.32 -5.28 -28.85
C THR A 534 14.92 -5.79 -28.53
N GLY A 535 13.92 -4.90 -28.45
CA GLY A 535 12.57 -5.32 -28.08
C GLY A 535 11.52 -4.22 -28.19
N PRO A 536 10.27 -4.50 -27.78
CA PRO A 536 9.86 -5.69 -27.02
C PRO A 536 9.48 -6.92 -27.86
N VAL A 537 10.02 -8.09 -27.50
CA VAL A 537 9.64 -9.42 -28.04
C VAL A 537 8.32 -9.89 -27.44
N LEU A 538 8.16 -9.71 -26.13
CA LEU A 538 6.92 -10.01 -25.40
C LEU A 538 6.26 -8.71 -24.97
N LYS A 539 4.98 -8.54 -25.30
CA LYS A 539 4.20 -7.35 -24.99
C LYS A 539 3.20 -7.65 -23.86
N PRO A 540 2.92 -6.68 -22.97
CA PRO A 540 1.83 -6.78 -22.00
C PRO A 540 0.51 -7.13 -22.70
N SER A 541 -0.36 -7.91 -22.05
CA SER A 541 -1.64 -8.34 -22.63
C SER A 541 -2.84 -7.79 -21.87
N GLY A 542 -3.90 -7.45 -22.59
CA GLY A 542 -5.14 -6.94 -21.99
C GLY A 542 -4.95 -5.60 -21.28
N ASN A 543 -5.18 -5.56 -19.95
CA ASN A 543 -5.06 -4.35 -19.11
C ASN A 543 -3.71 -4.25 -18.38
N GLU A 544 -2.81 -5.18 -18.63
CA GLU A 544 -1.46 -5.14 -18.08
C GLU A 544 -0.70 -3.97 -18.70
N THR A 545 -0.15 -3.07 -17.88
CA THR A 545 0.50 -1.84 -18.37
C THR A 545 1.99 -1.98 -18.55
N PHE A 546 2.59 -2.95 -17.88
CA PHE A 546 3.99 -3.25 -18.03
C PHE A 546 4.25 -4.72 -17.71
N LEU A 547 5.29 -5.27 -18.31
CA LEU A 547 5.94 -6.52 -17.90
C LEU A 547 7.28 -6.14 -17.30
N ASN A 548 7.62 -6.66 -16.11
CA ASN A 548 8.94 -6.51 -15.52
C ASN A 548 9.54 -7.89 -15.29
N LYS A 549 10.74 -8.11 -15.82
CA LYS A 549 11.51 -9.34 -15.62
C LYS A 549 12.97 -9.01 -15.29
N THR A 550 13.61 -9.94 -14.61
CA THR A 550 15.04 -9.84 -14.28
C THR A 550 15.86 -10.49 -15.38
N LEU A 551 16.70 -9.69 -16.03
CA LEU A 551 17.77 -10.15 -16.90
C LEU A 551 19.01 -10.37 -16.03
N VAL A 552 19.55 -11.59 -16.04
CA VAL A 552 20.80 -11.92 -15.38
C VAL A 552 21.92 -11.91 -16.40
N ILE A 553 22.83 -10.94 -16.29
CA ILE A 553 24.10 -10.96 -17.00
C ILE A 553 25.08 -11.76 -16.16
N SER A 554 25.70 -12.75 -16.78
CA SER A 554 26.64 -13.66 -16.15
C SER A 554 27.99 -13.58 -16.85
N ALA A 555 29.07 -13.64 -16.07
CA ALA A 555 30.43 -13.77 -16.57
C ALA A 555 31.15 -14.89 -15.82
N ALA A 556 31.75 -15.84 -16.54
CA ALA A 556 32.47 -16.97 -15.94
C ALA A 556 33.84 -17.19 -16.58
N GLN A 557 34.80 -17.62 -15.77
CA GLN A 557 36.09 -18.16 -16.21
C GLN A 557 36.01 -19.69 -16.18
N GLY A 558 36.15 -20.34 -17.34
CA GLY A 558 36.08 -21.81 -17.44
C GLY A 558 34.80 -22.42 -16.86
N GLU A 559 34.95 -23.39 -15.94
CA GLU A 559 33.86 -24.12 -15.25
C GLU A 559 33.51 -23.51 -13.88
N GLU A 560 34.01 -22.30 -13.58
CA GLU A 560 33.71 -21.64 -12.31
C GLU A 560 32.26 -21.18 -12.20
N LYS A 561 31.82 -20.95 -10.96
CA LYS A 561 30.53 -20.30 -10.74
C LYS A 561 30.56 -18.88 -11.33
N PRO A 562 29.58 -18.51 -12.17
CA PRO A 562 29.53 -17.19 -12.79
C PRO A 562 29.38 -16.09 -11.75
N LEU A 563 30.01 -14.95 -12.01
CA LEU A 563 29.64 -13.67 -11.45
C LEU A 563 28.35 -13.20 -12.11
N GLU A 564 27.41 -12.68 -11.32
CA GLU A 564 26.08 -12.32 -11.82
C GLU A 564 25.75 -10.86 -11.50
N ARG A 565 25.13 -10.18 -12.46
CA ARG A 565 24.47 -8.88 -12.29
C ARG A 565 23.04 -8.95 -12.75
N HIS A 566 22.15 -8.40 -11.94
CA HIS A 566 20.71 -8.46 -12.17
C HIS A 566 20.25 -7.10 -12.66
N ILE A 567 19.69 -7.07 -13.86
CA ILE A 567 19.14 -5.88 -14.50
C ILE A 567 17.62 -6.03 -14.53
N SER A 568 16.89 -5.01 -14.10
CA SER A 568 15.43 -4.99 -14.23
C SER A 568 15.06 -4.49 -15.62
N VAL A 569 14.45 -5.34 -16.44
CA VAL A 569 13.96 -4.95 -17.76
C VAL A 569 12.44 -4.82 -17.71
N THR A 570 11.96 -3.63 -18.06
CA THR A 570 10.53 -3.32 -18.08
C THR A 570 10.08 -3.03 -19.51
N VAL A 571 9.03 -3.69 -19.97
CA VAL A 571 8.32 -3.35 -21.20
C VAL A 571 7.02 -2.67 -20.81
N SER A 572 6.84 -1.40 -21.17
CA SER A 572 5.67 -0.61 -20.77
C SER A 572 4.83 -0.19 -21.96
N GLN A 573 3.50 -0.24 -21.80
CA GLN A 573 2.54 0.14 -22.82
C GLN A 573 2.09 1.60 -22.62
N VAL A 574 2.08 2.37 -23.72
CA VAL A 574 1.47 3.70 -23.78
C VAL A 574 -0.06 3.54 -23.83
N GLY A 575 -0.78 4.46 -23.21
CA GLY A 575 -2.23 4.52 -23.33
C GLY A 575 -2.99 4.74 -22.03
N LEU A 576 -4.31 4.68 -22.13
CA LEU A 576 -5.26 4.82 -21.01
C LEU A 576 -5.75 3.44 -20.55
N PHE A 577 -5.64 3.16 -19.24
CA PHE A 577 -5.98 1.87 -18.65
C PHE A 577 -6.83 2.02 -17.39
N ILE A 578 -7.77 1.09 -17.18
CA ILE A 578 -8.56 1.00 -15.95
C ILE A 578 -7.91 -0.03 -15.02
N LYS A 579 -7.55 0.39 -13.81
CA LYS A 579 -6.77 -0.42 -12.86
C LYS A 579 -7.58 -1.00 -11.72
N HIS A 580 -8.40 -0.18 -11.07
CA HIS A 580 -9.22 -0.60 -9.94
C HIS A 580 -10.67 -0.15 -10.08
N GLY A 581 -11.55 -0.82 -9.33
CA GLY A 581 -12.98 -0.52 -9.31
C GLY A 581 -13.79 -1.24 -10.40
N VAL A 582 -13.15 -2.09 -11.21
CA VAL A 582 -13.78 -2.92 -12.25
C VAL A 582 -13.40 -4.39 -12.08
N GLU A 583 -14.28 -5.28 -12.52
CA GLU A 583 -14.03 -6.70 -12.71
C GLU A 583 -13.23 -6.94 -14.01
N GLY A 584 -12.82 -8.19 -14.25
CA GLY A 584 -12.07 -8.56 -15.46
C GLY A 584 -12.80 -8.13 -16.74
N LYS A 585 -12.07 -7.47 -17.66
CA LYS A 585 -12.56 -6.84 -18.91
C LYS A 585 -13.24 -5.46 -18.78
N ASN A 586 -12.83 -4.63 -17.81
CA ASN A 586 -13.34 -3.26 -17.64
C ASN A 586 -14.83 -3.19 -17.36
N GLU A 587 -15.36 -4.18 -16.62
CA GLU A 587 -16.78 -4.26 -16.29
C GLU A 587 -17.02 -3.78 -14.86
N LEU A 588 -17.89 -2.79 -14.67
CA LEU A 588 -18.41 -2.42 -13.37
C LEU A 588 -19.81 -3.02 -13.22
N MET A 589 -19.98 -4.00 -12.33
CA MET A 589 -21.27 -4.67 -12.13
C MET A 589 -21.89 -4.33 -10.77
N PHE A 590 -23.15 -3.93 -10.77
CA PHE A 590 -23.94 -3.73 -9.55
C PHE A 590 -25.43 -3.94 -9.78
N THR A 591 -26.20 -4.01 -8.69
CA THR A 591 -27.67 -4.09 -8.70
C THR A 591 -28.23 -2.70 -8.38
N ALA A 592 -29.23 -2.24 -9.14
CA ALA A 592 -29.88 -0.96 -8.93
C ALA A 592 -31.00 -1.06 -7.89
N ASP A 593 -30.70 -1.57 -6.70
CA ASP A 593 -31.62 -1.64 -5.55
C ASP A 593 -31.57 -0.37 -4.68
N LYS A 594 -30.55 0.46 -4.86
CA LYS A 594 -30.29 1.73 -4.16
C LYS A 594 -29.26 2.56 -4.92
N PRO A 595 -29.07 3.85 -4.56
CA PRO A 595 -27.94 4.64 -5.05
C PRO A 595 -26.61 3.89 -4.86
N PHE A 596 -25.82 3.79 -5.92
CA PHE A 596 -24.56 3.07 -5.93
C PHE A 596 -23.40 4.05 -6.02
N GLU A 597 -22.32 3.75 -5.30
CA GLU A 597 -21.08 4.52 -5.32
C GLU A 597 -19.87 3.59 -5.36
N SER A 598 -18.90 3.90 -6.22
CA SER A 598 -17.63 3.18 -6.32
C SER A 598 -16.50 4.10 -6.76
N ASN A 599 -15.26 3.72 -6.46
CA ASN A 599 -14.07 4.41 -6.95
C ASN A 599 -13.46 3.63 -8.12
N LEU A 600 -13.17 4.34 -9.20
CA LEU A 600 -12.48 3.85 -10.38
C LEU A 600 -11.10 4.49 -10.46
N ASP A 601 -10.05 3.69 -10.60
CA ASP A 601 -8.68 4.20 -10.74
C ASP A 601 -8.20 4.00 -12.18
N PHE A 602 -7.70 5.08 -12.79
CA PHE A 602 -7.18 5.10 -14.15
C PHE A 602 -5.68 5.36 -14.15
N ALA A 603 -4.96 4.70 -15.06
CA ALA A 603 -3.55 4.95 -15.35
C ALA A 603 -3.43 5.49 -16.77
N LEU A 604 -2.59 6.51 -16.95
CA LEU A 604 -2.37 7.16 -18.24
C LEU A 604 -0.87 7.31 -18.46
N TYR A 605 -0.36 6.57 -19.42
CA TYR A 605 1.06 6.54 -19.76
C TYR A 605 1.25 7.16 -21.14
N LYS A 606 2.19 8.10 -21.25
CA LYS A 606 2.59 8.72 -22.51
C LYS A 606 4.07 8.55 -22.75
N TYR A 607 4.45 8.51 -24.01
CA TYR A 607 5.87 8.47 -24.39
C TYR A 607 6.40 9.90 -24.51
N ASP A 608 7.44 10.21 -23.74
CA ASP A 608 8.13 11.50 -23.80
C ASP A 608 9.33 11.42 -24.75
N LYS A 609 9.17 12.05 -25.92
CA LYS A 609 10.20 12.11 -26.96
C LYS A 609 11.51 12.79 -26.50
N ASN A 610 11.48 13.64 -25.47
CA ASN A 610 12.69 14.33 -24.99
C ASN A 610 13.55 13.45 -24.10
N THR A 611 12.91 12.65 -23.25
CA THR A 611 13.57 11.75 -22.30
C THR A 611 13.70 10.32 -22.84
N ASN A 612 13.04 10.01 -23.96
CA ASN A 612 12.92 8.66 -24.53
C ASN A 612 12.36 7.64 -23.54
N GLN A 613 11.44 8.08 -22.67
CA GLN A 613 10.86 7.27 -21.59
C GLN A 613 9.34 7.37 -21.59
N ILE A 614 8.69 6.35 -21.00
CA ILE A 614 7.26 6.41 -20.71
C ILE A 614 7.07 7.10 -19.36
N ILE A 615 6.26 8.15 -19.36
CA ILE A 615 5.94 8.93 -18.17
C ILE A 615 4.43 8.90 -17.90
N VAL A 616 4.05 9.17 -16.65
CA VAL A 616 2.64 9.29 -16.26
C VAL A 616 2.13 10.68 -16.61
N ASP A 617 0.99 10.77 -17.28
CA ASP A 617 0.32 12.05 -17.56
C ASP A 617 -0.66 12.43 -16.45
N ASN A 618 -0.13 13.07 -15.41
CA ASN A 618 -0.90 13.53 -14.24
C ASN A 618 -2.02 14.51 -14.61
N ASP A 619 -1.76 15.42 -15.54
CA ASP A 619 -2.71 16.45 -15.94
C ASP A 619 -3.84 15.85 -16.79
N GLY A 620 -3.48 14.92 -17.68
CA GLY A 620 -4.44 14.13 -18.45
C GLY A 620 -5.34 13.28 -17.56
N LEU A 621 -4.79 12.67 -16.51
CA LEU A 621 -5.56 11.87 -15.53
C LEU A 621 -6.62 12.68 -14.79
N ALA A 622 -6.40 13.97 -14.54
CA ALA A 622 -7.38 14.83 -13.87
C ALA A 622 -8.51 15.32 -14.79
N CYS A 623 -8.37 15.08 -16.11
CA CYS A 623 -9.22 15.69 -17.14
C CYS A 623 -9.83 14.64 -18.10
N LEU A 624 -10.06 13.41 -17.65
CA LEU A 624 -10.69 12.36 -18.45
C LEU A 624 -12.16 12.70 -18.74
N THR A 625 -12.62 12.38 -19.94
CA THR A 625 -14.02 12.55 -20.36
C THR A 625 -14.72 11.20 -20.53
N PHE A 626 -16.01 11.14 -20.20
CA PHE A 626 -16.82 9.93 -20.25
C PHE A 626 -18.02 10.15 -21.18
N GLU A 627 -18.12 9.38 -22.26
CA GLU A 627 -19.17 9.51 -23.28
C GLU A 627 -19.93 8.19 -23.45
N LEU A 628 -21.26 8.20 -23.32
CA LEU A 628 -22.08 7.02 -23.57
C LEU A 628 -22.10 6.69 -25.08
N GLN A 629 -21.71 5.47 -25.45
CA GLN A 629 -21.64 5.01 -26.83
C GLN A 629 -22.85 4.18 -27.28
N ASN A 630 -23.75 3.80 -26.38
CA ASN A 630 -24.93 3.02 -26.77
C ASN A 630 -25.89 3.85 -27.64
N GLU A 631 -26.27 3.32 -28.80
CA GLU A 631 -27.25 3.93 -29.71
C GLU A 631 -28.69 3.43 -29.46
N GLU A 632 -28.83 2.34 -28.69
CA GLU A 632 -30.13 1.74 -28.39
C GLU A 632 -30.97 2.67 -27.51
N GLN A 633 -32.12 3.15 -28.02
CA GLN A 633 -33.01 4.06 -27.30
C GLN A 633 -33.43 3.55 -25.92
N GLU A 634 -33.58 2.23 -25.76
CA GLU A 634 -33.86 1.60 -24.47
C GLU A 634 -32.76 1.86 -23.44
N ILE A 635 -31.48 1.76 -23.84
CA ILE A 635 -30.32 1.98 -22.97
C ILE A 635 -30.12 3.47 -22.70
N ILE A 636 -30.36 4.34 -23.69
CA ILE A 636 -30.34 5.80 -23.51
C ILE A 636 -31.39 6.23 -22.47
N ASN A 637 -32.61 5.69 -22.58
CA ASN A 637 -33.66 5.96 -21.59
C ASN A 637 -33.27 5.41 -20.21
N PHE A 638 -32.67 4.22 -20.15
CA PHE A 638 -32.20 3.62 -18.91
C PHE A 638 -31.12 4.48 -18.23
N GLU A 639 -30.15 4.97 -19.00
CA GLU A 639 -29.10 5.88 -18.52
C GLU A 639 -29.69 7.18 -17.96
N SER A 640 -30.68 7.76 -18.64
CA SER A 640 -31.32 9.02 -18.19
C SER A 640 -32.02 8.91 -16.84
N VAL A 641 -32.42 7.70 -16.44
CA VAL A 641 -33.01 7.40 -15.12
C VAL A 641 -31.93 7.02 -14.13
N LEU A 642 -30.97 6.18 -14.51
CA LEU A 642 -29.87 5.77 -13.64
C LEU A 642 -28.99 6.97 -13.21
N LYS A 643 -28.85 7.96 -14.10
CA LYS A 643 -28.04 9.17 -13.96
C LYS A 643 -26.62 8.89 -13.44
N PRO A 644 -25.83 8.08 -14.17
CA PRO A 644 -24.45 7.83 -13.81
C PRO A 644 -23.64 9.13 -13.86
N SER A 645 -22.80 9.35 -12.86
CA SER A 645 -21.89 10.50 -12.79
C SER A 645 -20.48 10.05 -12.46
N PHE A 646 -19.50 10.72 -13.10
CA PHE A 646 -18.06 10.48 -12.92
C PHE A 646 -17.43 11.78 -12.45
N THR A 647 -16.82 11.79 -11.27
CA THR A 647 -16.17 12.98 -10.71
C THR A 647 -14.74 12.66 -10.30
N TYR A 648 -13.78 13.45 -10.76
CA TYR A 648 -12.38 13.30 -10.32
C TYR A 648 -12.25 13.63 -8.82
N ASP A 649 -11.57 12.77 -8.07
CA ASP A 649 -11.27 12.94 -6.64
C ASP A 649 -9.82 13.44 -6.46
N LYS A 650 -8.84 12.62 -6.83
CA LYS A 650 -7.41 12.90 -6.63
C LYS A 650 -6.50 11.93 -7.38
N LEU A 651 -5.21 12.23 -7.41
CA LEU A 651 -4.17 11.27 -7.73
C LEU A 651 -3.89 10.38 -6.51
N VAL A 652 -3.71 9.08 -6.73
CA VAL A 652 -3.44 8.09 -5.67
C VAL A 652 -2.22 7.22 -5.99
N THR A 653 -1.55 6.72 -4.92
CA THR A 653 -0.34 5.88 -4.94
C THR A 653 0.97 6.60 -5.32
N ASN A 654 2.10 5.89 -5.25
CA ASN A 654 3.42 6.42 -5.60
C ASN A 654 3.62 6.57 -7.13
N ILE A 655 2.99 5.69 -7.93
CA ILE A 655 2.88 5.83 -9.39
C ILE A 655 1.47 6.35 -9.65
N PRO A 656 1.28 7.65 -9.89
CA PRO A 656 -0.01 8.30 -9.76
C PRO A 656 -1.10 7.68 -10.66
N TYR A 657 -2.19 7.25 -10.05
CA TYR A 657 -3.45 6.92 -10.74
C TYR A 657 -4.47 8.02 -10.52
N GLY A 658 -5.26 8.34 -11.54
CA GLY A 658 -6.39 9.25 -11.44
C GLY A 658 -7.60 8.53 -10.86
N ARG A 659 -8.02 8.89 -9.64
CA ARG A 659 -9.21 8.33 -9.01
C ARG A 659 -10.45 9.13 -9.39
N TYR A 660 -11.45 8.44 -9.92
CA TYR A 660 -12.78 8.97 -10.21
C TYR A 660 -13.82 8.28 -9.33
N GLN A 661 -14.70 9.07 -8.74
CA GLN A 661 -15.87 8.60 -8.03
C GLN A 661 -17.02 8.41 -9.02
N PHE A 662 -17.51 7.18 -9.14
CA PHE A 662 -18.70 6.81 -9.89
C PHE A 662 -19.91 6.78 -8.97
N LYS A 663 -20.99 7.47 -9.34
CA LYS A 663 -22.26 7.48 -8.57
C LYS A 663 -23.49 7.33 -9.45
N THR A 664 -24.54 6.74 -8.90
CA THR A 664 -25.91 6.75 -9.45
C THR A 664 -26.90 7.34 -8.45
N GLU A 665 -28.00 7.91 -8.95
CA GLU A 665 -28.98 8.61 -8.10
C GLU A 665 -30.23 7.80 -7.78
N GLU A 666 -30.64 6.89 -8.65
CA GLU A 666 -31.94 6.22 -8.56
C GLU A 666 -31.79 4.70 -8.46
N ASP A 667 -32.70 4.05 -7.74
CA ASP A 667 -32.97 2.61 -7.86
C ASP A 667 -33.84 2.33 -9.10
N ILE A 668 -33.64 1.17 -9.75
CA ILE A 668 -34.36 0.83 -10.97
C ILE A 668 -35.08 -0.50 -10.82
N PRO A 669 -36.43 -0.48 -10.71
CA PRO A 669 -37.21 -1.69 -10.60
C PRO A 669 -37.22 -2.48 -11.92
N GLY A 670 -37.13 -3.81 -11.85
CA GLY A 670 -37.20 -4.70 -13.01
C GLY A 670 -37.05 -6.18 -12.68
N PHE A 671 -36.90 -7.00 -13.72
CA PHE A 671 -37.00 -8.46 -13.61
C PHE A 671 -35.73 -9.18 -13.16
N GLY A 672 -34.65 -8.44 -12.86
CA GLY A 672 -33.32 -9.04 -12.73
C GLY A 672 -32.51 -8.98 -14.02
N ASP A 673 -33.04 -8.36 -15.08
CA ASP A 673 -32.36 -8.18 -16.34
C ASP A 673 -31.13 -7.29 -16.17
N ILE A 674 -30.05 -7.63 -16.87
CA ILE A 674 -28.80 -6.86 -16.88
C ILE A 674 -28.80 -5.95 -18.11
N LYS A 675 -28.68 -4.64 -17.87
CA LYS A 675 -28.45 -3.62 -18.90
C LYS A 675 -26.98 -3.23 -18.90
N THR A 676 -26.39 -3.06 -20.09
CA THR A 676 -24.97 -2.73 -20.24
C THR A 676 -24.82 -1.36 -20.89
N LEU A 677 -24.26 -0.41 -20.15
CA LEU A 677 -23.88 0.91 -20.63
C LEU A 677 -22.38 0.90 -20.95
N ASN A 678 -22.02 1.26 -22.18
CA ASN A 678 -20.66 1.35 -22.66
C ASN A 678 -20.25 2.82 -22.67
N PHE A 679 -19.43 3.21 -21.71
CA PHE A 679 -18.84 4.54 -21.64
C PHE A 679 -17.45 4.53 -22.29
N LEU A 680 -17.26 5.37 -23.30
CA LEU A 680 -15.96 5.68 -23.86
C LEU A 680 -15.28 6.71 -22.97
N VAL A 681 -14.18 6.30 -22.35
CA VAL A 681 -13.31 7.13 -21.54
C VAL A 681 -12.17 7.62 -22.41
N LYS A 682 -11.96 8.94 -22.48
CA LYS A 682 -10.90 9.56 -23.29
C LYS A 682 -10.02 10.45 -22.44
N ALA A 683 -8.71 10.40 -22.68
CA ALA A 683 -7.78 11.39 -22.16
C ALA A 683 -7.72 12.63 -23.07
N PRO A 684 -7.50 13.85 -22.53
CA PRO A 684 -7.37 15.06 -23.33
C PRO A 684 -6.01 15.07 -24.06
N PHE A 685 -6.03 15.06 -25.39
CA PHE A 685 -4.83 14.86 -26.20
C PHE A 685 -3.88 16.06 -26.20
N GLY A 686 -2.57 15.77 -26.07
CA GLY A 686 -1.51 16.43 -26.83
C GLY A 686 -1.18 15.56 -28.06
N ILE A 687 -0.82 16.19 -29.17
CA ILE A 687 -0.56 15.60 -30.50
C ILE A 687 0.33 14.32 -30.40
N ASP A 688 -0.29 13.14 -30.28
CA ASP A 688 0.35 11.83 -30.37
C ASP A 688 -0.23 11.06 -31.56
N ASP A 689 0.60 10.23 -32.20
CA ASP A 689 0.36 9.67 -33.53
C ASP A 689 -0.77 8.61 -33.56
N ASN A 690 -1.21 8.11 -32.39
CA ASN A 690 -2.27 7.09 -32.24
C ASN A 690 -3.29 7.45 -31.14
N PRO A 691 -4.38 8.19 -31.44
CA PRO A 691 -5.37 8.59 -30.45
C PRO A 691 -6.13 7.40 -29.83
N GLU A 692 -6.24 6.27 -30.53
CA GLU A 692 -6.95 5.07 -30.06
C GLU A 692 -6.32 4.46 -28.79
N ASP A 693 -5.01 4.61 -28.59
CA ASP A 693 -4.31 4.09 -27.41
C ASP A 693 -4.75 4.80 -26.11
N PHE A 694 -5.32 6.00 -26.22
CA PHE A 694 -5.76 6.83 -25.09
C PHE A 694 -7.28 6.78 -24.85
N GLU A 695 -7.94 5.79 -25.45
CA GLU A 695 -9.37 5.54 -25.29
C GLU A 695 -9.63 4.18 -24.62
N GLN A 696 -10.63 4.11 -23.73
CA GLN A 696 -11.08 2.86 -23.13
C GLN A 696 -12.59 2.78 -23.03
N ILE A 697 -13.14 1.58 -23.21
CA ILE A 697 -14.55 1.28 -22.97
C ILE A 697 -14.73 0.74 -21.55
N LEU A 698 -15.33 1.55 -20.68
CA LEU A 698 -15.87 1.11 -19.41
C LEU A 698 -17.28 0.55 -19.60
N LYS A 699 -17.50 -0.71 -19.23
CA LYS A 699 -18.81 -1.38 -19.33
C LYS A 699 -19.50 -1.38 -17.97
N VAL A 700 -20.48 -0.51 -17.80
CA VAL A 700 -21.30 -0.46 -16.60
C VAL A 700 -22.50 -1.41 -16.76
N ARG A 701 -22.48 -2.52 -16.03
CA ARG A 701 -23.49 -3.59 -16.07
C ARG A 701 -24.41 -3.48 -14.87
N VAL A 702 -25.65 -3.08 -15.13
CA VAL A 702 -26.63 -2.77 -14.10
C VAL A 702 -27.72 -3.84 -14.11
N ARG A 703 -27.84 -4.56 -12.99
CA ARG A 703 -28.94 -5.51 -12.78
C ARG A 703 -30.15 -4.75 -12.20
N THR A 704 -31.29 -4.83 -12.88
CA THR A 704 -32.58 -4.32 -12.34
C THR A 704 -33.07 -5.19 -11.19
N PHE A 705 -33.92 -4.66 -10.30
CA PHE A 705 -34.29 -5.35 -9.06
C PHE A 705 -35.80 -5.34 -8.78
N GLY A 706 -36.31 -6.35 -8.06
CA GLY A 706 -37.56 -6.21 -7.30
C GLY A 706 -38.86 -6.69 -7.97
N ILE A 707 -38.85 -7.24 -9.19
CA ILE A 707 -40.06 -7.74 -9.87
C ILE A 707 -39.87 -9.18 -10.40
N GLY A 708 -40.80 -10.09 -10.09
CA GLY A 708 -40.86 -11.42 -10.72
C GLY A 708 -40.37 -12.59 -9.86
N LYS A 709 -40.34 -13.79 -10.45
CA LYS A 709 -40.19 -15.08 -9.73
C LYS A 709 -38.82 -15.28 -9.08
N GLU A 710 -37.82 -14.51 -9.47
CA GLU A 710 -36.47 -14.58 -8.92
C GLU A 710 -36.35 -13.89 -7.56
N PHE A 711 -37.34 -13.06 -7.18
CA PHE A 711 -37.36 -12.32 -5.93
C PHE A 711 -38.37 -12.93 -4.94
N PRO A 712 -37.91 -13.57 -3.84
CA PRO A 712 -38.77 -14.27 -2.89
C PRO A 712 -39.87 -13.39 -2.28
N GLU A 713 -39.56 -12.13 -1.99
CA GLU A 713 -40.50 -11.18 -1.39
C GLU A 713 -41.63 -10.78 -2.35
N TRP A 714 -41.32 -10.63 -3.65
CA TRP A 714 -42.33 -10.38 -4.68
C TRP A 714 -43.25 -11.60 -4.83
N VAL A 715 -42.67 -12.81 -4.83
CA VAL A 715 -43.42 -14.07 -4.89
C VAL A 715 -44.33 -14.22 -3.68
N GLU A 716 -43.82 -13.97 -2.47
CA GLU A 716 -44.59 -14.02 -1.24
C GLU A 716 -45.74 -13.00 -1.26
N ALA A 717 -45.48 -11.75 -1.61
CA ALA A 717 -46.51 -10.71 -1.68
C ALA A 717 -47.60 -11.04 -2.72
N TYR A 718 -47.20 -11.57 -3.88
CA TYR A 718 -48.12 -12.04 -4.91
C TYR A 718 -49.00 -13.22 -4.45
N GLU A 719 -48.41 -14.22 -3.80
CA GLU A 719 -49.15 -15.37 -3.26
C GLU A 719 -50.09 -14.96 -2.13
N GLN A 720 -49.69 -13.99 -1.30
CA GLN A 720 -50.56 -13.43 -0.25
C GLN A 720 -51.74 -12.65 -0.84
N CYS A 721 -51.57 -11.89 -1.92
CA CYS A 721 -52.68 -11.29 -2.67
C CYS A 721 -53.67 -12.36 -3.14
N LYS A 722 -53.18 -13.43 -3.77
CA LYS A 722 -54.00 -14.57 -4.21
C LYS A 722 -54.73 -15.24 -3.06
N HIS A 723 -54.04 -15.43 -1.94
CA HIS A 723 -54.61 -16.02 -0.74
C HIS A 723 -55.80 -15.20 -0.23
N ILE A 724 -55.68 -13.87 -0.17
CA ILE A 724 -56.77 -13.01 0.27
C ILE A 724 -57.95 -13.05 -0.70
N ILE A 725 -57.70 -12.92 -2.00
CA ILE A 725 -58.76 -12.98 -3.03
C ILE A 725 -59.52 -14.30 -2.95
N ASN A 726 -58.82 -15.43 -2.85
CA ASN A 726 -59.43 -16.75 -2.94
C ASN A 726 -60.15 -17.19 -1.66
N ASN A 727 -59.73 -16.70 -0.50
CA ASN A 727 -60.29 -17.15 0.78
C ASN A 727 -61.28 -16.17 1.41
N TYR A 728 -61.17 -14.87 1.12
CA TYR A 728 -61.93 -13.82 1.83
C TYR A 728 -62.84 -12.98 0.93
N VAL A 729 -62.65 -12.98 -0.40
CA VAL A 729 -63.60 -12.31 -1.31
C VAL A 729 -64.71 -13.29 -1.71
N PRO A 730 -66.01 -12.95 -1.67
CA PRO A 730 -67.10 -13.86 -2.06
C PRO A 730 -66.93 -14.45 -3.46
N VAL A 731 -67.34 -15.71 -3.65
CA VAL A 731 -67.26 -16.41 -4.95
C VAL A 731 -68.20 -15.76 -5.96
N GLY A 732 -67.67 -15.29 -7.09
CA GLY A 732 -68.46 -14.62 -8.13
C GLY A 732 -67.64 -13.60 -8.93
N GLU A 733 -68.32 -12.71 -9.64
CA GLU A 733 -67.72 -11.69 -10.51
C GLU A 733 -66.66 -10.79 -9.79
N PRO A 734 -66.84 -10.38 -8.52
CA PRO A 734 -65.84 -9.59 -7.79
C PRO A 734 -64.49 -10.30 -7.60
N ARG A 735 -64.52 -11.61 -7.32
CA ARG A 735 -63.31 -12.42 -7.15
C ARG A 735 -62.56 -12.58 -8.48
N ASN A 736 -63.29 -12.79 -9.57
CA ASN A 736 -62.70 -12.93 -10.91
C ASN A 736 -62.03 -11.62 -11.35
N LYS A 737 -62.71 -10.48 -11.17
CA LYS A 737 -62.14 -9.15 -11.48
C LYS A 737 -60.87 -8.86 -10.68
N LEU A 738 -60.84 -9.12 -9.37
CA LEU A 738 -59.63 -8.90 -8.55
C LEU A 738 -58.47 -9.82 -8.95
N ASN A 739 -58.75 -11.05 -9.37
CA ASN A 739 -57.74 -11.93 -9.95
C ASN A 739 -57.23 -11.39 -11.29
N ASP A 740 -58.10 -10.96 -12.20
CA ASP A 740 -57.68 -10.38 -13.49
C ASP A 740 -56.81 -9.13 -13.31
N ILE A 741 -57.14 -8.32 -12.31
CA ILE A 741 -56.41 -7.11 -11.92
C ILE A 741 -55.02 -7.43 -11.35
N LEU A 742 -54.94 -8.40 -10.44
CA LEU A 742 -53.67 -8.89 -9.91
C LEU A 742 -52.81 -9.47 -11.04
N GLU A 743 -53.38 -10.30 -11.91
CA GLU A 743 -52.67 -10.94 -13.02
C GLU A 743 -52.18 -9.93 -14.07
N ALA A 744 -52.98 -8.91 -14.38
CA ALA A 744 -52.62 -7.86 -15.34
C ALA A 744 -51.55 -6.88 -14.82
N ARG A 745 -51.41 -6.74 -13.49
CA ARG A 745 -50.59 -5.69 -12.88
C ARG A 745 -49.40 -6.20 -12.08
N LYS A 746 -49.33 -7.51 -11.78
CA LYS A 746 -48.23 -8.11 -11.00
C LYS A 746 -46.85 -7.76 -11.55
N LEU A 747 -46.67 -7.71 -12.87
CA LEU A 747 -45.36 -7.45 -13.52
C LEU A 747 -44.99 -5.97 -13.54
N VAL A 748 -45.88 -5.07 -13.11
CA VAL A 748 -45.66 -3.62 -13.04
C VAL A 748 -45.52 -3.15 -11.58
N LEU A 749 -45.80 -4.04 -10.62
CA LEU A 749 -45.74 -3.77 -9.18
C LEU A 749 -44.60 -4.58 -8.55
N GLY A 750 -43.70 -3.92 -7.83
CA GLY A 750 -42.73 -4.58 -6.94
C GLY A 750 -43.40 -5.22 -5.72
N ALA A 751 -42.62 -5.86 -4.85
CA ALA A 751 -43.12 -6.53 -3.64
C ALA A 751 -43.95 -5.58 -2.73
N GLU A 752 -43.52 -4.33 -2.58
CA GLU A 752 -44.25 -3.31 -1.82
C GLU A 752 -45.57 -2.91 -2.48
N GLY A 753 -45.56 -2.69 -3.81
CA GLY A 753 -46.76 -2.39 -4.58
C GLY A 753 -47.79 -3.51 -4.52
N LEU A 754 -47.34 -4.77 -4.54
CA LEU A 754 -48.19 -5.94 -4.31
C LEU A 754 -48.70 -6.01 -2.86
N THR A 755 -47.90 -5.65 -1.88
CA THR A 755 -48.31 -5.59 -0.46
C THR A 755 -49.39 -4.53 -0.22
N GLU A 756 -49.29 -3.38 -0.89
CA GLU A 756 -50.33 -2.35 -0.83
C GLU A 756 -51.60 -2.79 -1.59
N LEU A 757 -51.45 -3.43 -2.76
CA LEU A 757 -52.58 -4.03 -3.48
C LEU A 757 -53.30 -5.07 -2.60
N ARG A 758 -52.56 -5.92 -1.88
CA ARG A 758 -53.07 -6.88 -0.89
C ARG A 758 -53.93 -6.19 0.17
N ASN A 759 -53.43 -5.10 0.78
CA ASN A 759 -54.15 -4.37 1.82
C ASN A 759 -55.47 -3.76 1.31
N ARG A 760 -55.48 -3.31 0.05
CA ARG A 760 -56.68 -2.78 -0.61
C ARG A 760 -57.68 -3.88 -0.95
N ILE A 761 -57.21 -5.00 -1.49
CA ILE A 761 -58.02 -6.21 -1.69
C ILE A 761 -58.65 -6.64 -0.36
N TRP A 762 -57.88 -6.62 0.73
CA TRP A 762 -58.37 -6.97 2.08
C TRP A 762 -59.49 -6.03 2.55
N LYS A 763 -59.30 -4.72 2.42
CA LYS A 763 -60.33 -3.74 2.77
C LYS A 763 -61.60 -3.92 1.94
N ILE A 764 -61.43 -4.21 0.65
CA ILE A 764 -62.54 -4.51 -0.27
C ILE A 764 -63.26 -5.80 0.13
N ALA A 765 -62.53 -6.86 0.48
CA ALA A 765 -63.12 -8.10 0.98
C ALA A 765 -63.92 -7.85 2.26
N GLN A 766 -63.38 -7.04 3.18
CA GLN A 766 -64.06 -6.64 4.41
C GLN A 766 -65.36 -5.86 4.13
N ASP A 767 -65.32 -4.88 3.23
CA ASP A 767 -66.51 -4.10 2.87
C ASP A 767 -67.60 -4.97 2.22
N LEU A 768 -67.20 -5.95 1.40
CA LEU A 768 -68.12 -6.92 0.78
C LEU A 768 -68.71 -7.91 1.79
N ILE A 769 -67.95 -8.30 2.82
CA ILE A 769 -68.44 -9.15 3.91
C ILE A 769 -69.40 -8.38 4.82
N LEU A 770 -69.14 -7.10 5.08
CA LEU A 770 -69.96 -6.25 5.97
C LEU A 770 -71.26 -5.75 5.31
N ALA A 771 -71.30 -5.71 3.98
CA ALA A 771 -72.50 -5.36 3.21
C ALA A 771 -73.47 -6.56 3.12
N GLU A 772 -74.11 -6.92 4.23
CA GLU A 772 -75.19 -7.92 4.21
C GLU A 772 -76.46 -7.38 3.53
N GLY A 773 -76.80 -7.91 2.34
CA GLY A 773 -78.11 -7.74 1.70
C GLY A 773 -78.09 -7.11 0.30
N ALA A 774 -79.22 -7.22 -0.42
CA ALA A 774 -79.40 -6.94 -1.86
C ALA A 774 -79.00 -5.53 -2.36
N GLU A 775 -78.57 -4.62 -1.49
CA GLU A 775 -77.95 -3.33 -1.86
C GLU A 775 -76.47 -3.45 -2.24
N GLY A 776 -75.74 -4.46 -1.75
CA GLY A 776 -74.32 -4.70 -2.09
C GLY A 776 -74.07 -5.07 -3.56
N TYR A 777 -75.09 -5.56 -4.26
CA TYR A 777 -75.00 -5.90 -5.68
C TYR A 777 -75.21 -4.70 -6.62
N LYS A 778 -75.91 -3.64 -6.18
CA LYS A 778 -76.01 -2.38 -6.93
C LYS A 778 -74.73 -1.54 -6.87
N SER A 779 -73.87 -1.78 -5.89
CA SER A 779 -72.51 -1.22 -5.85
C SER A 779 -71.52 -1.91 -6.78
N MET A 780 -71.82 -3.07 -7.40
CA MET A 780 -70.85 -3.80 -8.22
C MET A 780 -70.39 -3.06 -9.49
N GLU A 781 -71.26 -2.27 -10.13
CA GLU A 781 -70.88 -1.44 -11.30
C GLU A 781 -70.02 -0.23 -10.90
N VAL A 782 -70.37 0.42 -9.78
CA VAL A 782 -69.58 1.51 -9.18
C VAL A 782 -68.22 0.99 -8.69
N TRP A 783 -68.16 -0.28 -8.33
CA TRP A 783 -66.98 -0.96 -7.80
C TRP A 783 -66.03 -1.45 -8.90
N ALA A 784 -66.55 -2.00 -10.01
CA ALA A 784 -65.75 -2.35 -11.18
C ALA A 784 -65.11 -1.10 -11.82
N ASN A 785 -65.86 0.00 -11.92
CA ASN A 785 -65.30 1.27 -12.36
C ASN A 785 -64.27 1.82 -11.37
N ARG A 786 -64.48 1.67 -10.05
CA ARG A 786 -63.49 2.10 -9.06
C ARG A 786 -62.18 1.34 -9.19
N ILE A 787 -62.16 0.04 -9.46
CA ILE A 787 -60.90 -0.69 -9.56
C ILE A 787 -60.19 -0.44 -10.90
N THR A 788 -60.90 -0.35 -12.03
CA THR A 788 -60.30 0.03 -13.33
C THR A 788 -59.71 1.44 -13.28
N VAL A 789 -60.45 2.40 -12.70
CA VAL A 789 -59.96 3.76 -12.39
C VAL A 789 -58.83 3.74 -11.35
N THR A 790 -58.74 2.71 -10.50
CA THR A 790 -57.66 2.54 -9.50
C THR A 790 -56.39 1.89 -10.06
N LEU A 791 -56.42 1.38 -11.30
CA LEU A 791 -55.26 0.74 -11.94
C LEU A 791 -54.65 1.57 -13.05
N GLU A 792 -55.39 2.51 -13.61
CA GLU A 792 -54.84 3.66 -14.35
C GLU A 792 -54.02 4.60 -13.44
N TRP A 793 -53.93 4.29 -12.13
CA TRP A 793 -53.17 4.96 -11.06
C TRP A 793 -51.65 5.07 -11.24
N THR A 794 -51.08 4.66 -12.36
CA THR A 794 -49.74 5.16 -12.71
C THR A 794 -49.76 6.69 -12.88
N GLU A 795 -50.93 7.27 -13.23
CA GLU A 795 -51.19 8.72 -13.12
C GLU A 795 -51.25 9.23 -11.66
N TRP A 796 -51.57 8.38 -10.68
CA TRP A 796 -51.72 8.76 -9.27
C TRP A 796 -50.39 8.89 -8.51
N ALA A 797 -49.27 8.39 -9.03
CA ALA A 797 -47.95 8.71 -8.48
C ALA A 797 -47.60 10.19 -8.74
N GLY A 798 -47.97 10.69 -9.92
CA GLY A 798 -47.91 12.12 -10.25
C GLY A 798 -48.91 12.93 -9.43
N ASP A 799 -50.13 12.42 -9.24
CA ASP A 799 -51.18 13.11 -8.49
C ASP A 799 -50.93 13.09 -6.97
N LEU A 800 -50.30 12.05 -6.40
CA LEU A 800 -49.94 11.99 -4.99
C LEU A 800 -48.69 12.83 -4.69
N ALA A 801 -47.69 12.85 -5.58
CA ALA A 801 -46.54 13.76 -5.45
C ALA A 801 -46.97 15.22 -5.60
N PHE A 802 -47.87 15.52 -6.53
CA PHE A 802 -48.42 16.86 -6.76
C PHE A 802 -49.37 17.31 -5.64
N ASN A 803 -50.27 16.44 -5.17
CA ASN A 803 -51.16 16.74 -4.04
C ASN A 803 -50.39 16.75 -2.70
N ALA A 804 -49.33 15.96 -2.53
CA ALA A 804 -48.45 16.04 -1.37
C ALA A 804 -47.63 17.33 -1.39
N LEU A 805 -47.04 17.73 -2.53
CA LEU A 805 -46.36 19.03 -2.65
C LEU A 805 -47.33 20.20 -2.44
N ALA A 806 -48.51 20.16 -3.06
CA ALA A 806 -49.51 21.21 -2.96
C ALA A 806 -50.14 21.29 -1.56
N ALA A 807 -50.41 20.16 -0.90
CA ALA A 807 -50.92 20.13 0.48
C ALA A 807 -49.84 20.54 1.49
N PHE A 808 -48.58 20.16 1.25
CA PHE A 808 -47.43 20.54 2.07
C PHE A 808 -47.13 22.04 1.95
N TYR A 809 -47.19 22.63 0.74
CA TYR A 809 -46.92 24.05 0.53
C TYR A 809 -48.14 24.98 0.75
N LEU A 810 -49.38 24.56 0.50
CA LEU A 810 -50.58 25.41 0.64
C LEU A 810 -51.31 25.24 1.99
N LYS A 811 -50.74 24.48 2.93
CA LYS A 811 -51.19 24.28 4.33
C LYS A 811 -52.72 24.16 4.48
N GLY A 812 -53.25 22.97 4.18
CA GLY A 812 -54.59 22.56 4.63
C GLY A 812 -55.81 23.15 3.90
N VAL A 813 -55.65 24.20 3.08
CA VAL A 813 -56.74 24.77 2.24
C VAL A 813 -56.71 24.22 0.79
N GLY A 814 -55.66 23.46 0.44
CA GLY A 814 -55.45 22.90 -0.90
C GLY A 814 -56.48 21.88 -1.39
N ALA A 815 -57.27 21.28 -0.48
CA ALA A 815 -58.32 20.33 -0.86
C ALA A 815 -59.41 20.94 -1.75
N THR A 816 -59.74 22.23 -1.58
CA THR A 816 -60.79 22.89 -2.39
C THR A 816 -60.29 23.31 -3.78
N GLY A 817 -59.02 23.70 -3.90
CA GLY A 817 -58.39 24.04 -5.20
C GLY A 817 -58.10 22.81 -6.06
N ALA A 818 -57.61 21.72 -5.44
CA ALA A 818 -57.39 20.44 -6.12
C ALA A 818 -58.69 19.85 -6.69
N SER A 819 -59.83 20.07 -6.02
CA SER A 819 -61.15 19.61 -6.47
C SER A 819 -61.63 20.30 -7.75
N LEU A 820 -61.30 21.59 -7.94
CA LEU A 820 -61.68 22.36 -9.13
C LEU A 820 -60.77 22.04 -10.32
N VAL A 821 -59.46 21.86 -10.09
CA VAL A 821 -58.50 21.42 -11.11
C VAL A 821 -58.85 20.02 -11.60
N LYS A 822 -59.16 19.11 -10.67
CA LYS A 822 -59.69 17.77 -10.95
C LYS A 822 -60.97 17.82 -11.79
N GLY A 823 -61.88 18.75 -11.49
CA GLY A 823 -63.11 18.95 -12.27
C GLY A 823 -62.86 19.34 -13.73
N GLY A 824 -61.92 20.25 -13.99
CA GLY A 824 -61.57 20.68 -15.35
C GLY A 824 -60.84 19.60 -16.17
N MET A 825 -59.93 18.85 -15.53
CA MET A 825 -59.20 17.75 -16.19
C MET A 825 -60.12 16.57 -16.51
N ILE A 826 -61.08 16.24 -15.62
CA ILE A 826 -62.10 15.23 -15.87
C ILE A 826 -62.99 15.61 -17.07
N GLU A 827 -63.34 16.89 -17.24
CA GLU A 827 -64.16 17.37 -18.36
C GLU A 827 -63.41 17.26 -19.71
N ALA A 828 -62.09 17.50 -19.71
CA ALA A 828 -61.23 17.36 -20.89
C ALA A 828 -60.98 15.89 -21.27
N LEU A 829 -60.74 15.02 -20.28
CA LEU A 829 -60.60 13.57 -20.48
C LEU A 829 -61.91 12.95 -20.98
N ASN A 830 -63.05 13.34 -20.41
CA ASN A 830 -64.35 12.87 -20.88
C ASN A 830 -64.65 13.32 -22.32
N PHE A 831 -64.23 14.53 -22.72
CA PHE A 831 -64.35 14.97 -24.11
C PHE A 831 -63.50 14.10 -25.06
N TYR A 832 -62.25 13.84 -24.69
CA TYR A 832 -61.32 13.07 -25.49
C TYR A 832 -61.70 11.59 -25.61
N ILE A 833 -62.28 11.02 -24.54
CA ILE A 833 -62.60 9.59 -24.46
C ILE A 833 -64.00 9.28 -25.01
N TYR A 834 -65.00 10.14 -24.77
CA TYR A 834 -66.41 9.83 -25.08
C TYR A 834 -67.04 10.71 -26.18
N ASP A 835 -66.40 11.83 -26.55
CA ASP A 835 -66.91 12.83 -27.52
C ASP A 835 -65.89 13.09 -28.66
N ASN A 836 -64.94 12.16 -28.87
CA ASN A 836 -63.86 12.18 -29.88
C ASN A 836 -64.30 12.70 -31.26
N ASP A 837 -65.46 12.24 -31.70
CA ASP A 837 -66.06 12.46 -33.01
C ASP A 837 -66.66 13.87 -33.19
N LYS A 838 -66.71 14.68 -32.13
CA LYS A 838 -67.20 16.08 -32.18
C LYS A 838 -66.14 17.10 -32.58
N GLY A 839 -64.89 16.68 -32.73
CA GLY A 839 -63.79 17.51 -33.24
C GLY A 839 -63.34 18.61 -32.27
N TRP A 840 -62.10 19.07 -32.48
CA TRP A 840 -61.40 20.03 -31.63
C TRP A 840 -62.13 21.37 -31.46
N ASP A 841 -62.87 21.82 -32.48
CA ASP A 841 -63.55 23.11 -32.48
C ASP A 841 -64.67 23.19 -31.43
N VAL A 842 -65.33 22.06 -31.13
CA VAL A 842 -66.41 21.99 -30.12
C VAL A 842 -65.85 21.96 -28.70
N PHE A 843 -64.67 21.34 -28.50
CA PHE A 843 -63.95 21.39 -27.24
C PHE A 843 -63.40 22.79 -26.96
N ALA A 844 -62.77 23.38 -27.97
CA ALA A 844 -62.27 24.73 -27.92
C ALA A 844 -63.42 25.69 -27.56
N ASP A 845 -64.54 25.71 -28.29
CA ASP A 845 -65.63 26.66 -28.02
C ASP A 845 -66.21 26.53 -26.59
N ARG A 846 -66.30 25.32 -26.02
CA ARG A 846 -66.73 25.09 -24.61
C ARG A 846 -65.74 25.65 -23.58
N GLN A 847 -64.43 25.53 -23.83
CA GLN A 847 -63.39 26.05 -22.94
C GLN A 847 -63.21 27.58 -23.13
N TYR A 848 -63.28 28.06 -24.37
CA TYR A 848 -63.26 29.47 -24.74
C TYR A 848 -64.41 30.24 -24.07
N GLN A 849 -65.65 29.72 -24.07
CA GLN A 849 -66.77 30.39 -23.38
C GLN A 849 -66.66 30.42 -21.85
N LYS A 850 -65.94 29.50 -21.21
CA LYS A 850 -65.72 29.48 -19.75
C LYS A 850 -64.61 30.43 -19.29
N ILE A 851 -63.52 30.55 -20.05
CA ILE A 851 -62.26 31.14 -19.57
C ILE A 851 -61.99 32.56 -20.11
N ILE A 852 -62.44 32.87 -21.33
CA ILE A 852 -62.17 34.15 -22.04
C ILE A 852 -62.77 35.39 -21.36
N PRO A 853 -64.01 35.40 -20.82
CA PRO A 853 -64.59 36.60 -20.20
C PRO A 853 -63.81 37.10 -18.98
N PHE A 854 -63.08 36.19 -18.32
CA PHE A 854 -62.26 36.48 -17.15
C PHE A 854 -60.86 36.99 -17.55
N LEU A 855 -60.23 36.38 -18.55
CA LEU A 855 -58.91 36.78 -19.06
C LEU A 855 -58.93 38.10 -19.86
N MET A 856 -60.00 38.38 -20.60
CA MET A 856 -60.13 39.61 -21.40
C MET A 856 -60.24 40.90 -20.56
N ASN A 857 -60.58 40.79 -19.27
CA ASN A 857 -60.54 41.91 -18.33
C ASN A 857 -59.12 42.15 -17.76
N VAL A 858 -58.21 41.18 -17.84
CA VAL A 858 -56.87 41.24 -17.24
C VAL A 858 -55.77 41.52 -18.29
N ALA A 859 -55.96 41.07 -19.53
CA ALA A 859 -54.91 41.06 -20.55
C ALA A 859 -54.89 42.30 -21.47
N LYS A 860 -54.95 43.53 -20.92
CA LYS A 860 -54.29 44.67 -21.57
C LYS A 860 -52.86 44.81 -21.03
N GLY A 861 -52.01 43.83 -21.35
CA GLY A 861 -50.58 44.09 -21.58
C GLY A 861 -49.52 43.71 -20.54
N ARG A 862 -49.63 42.63 -19.75
CA ARG A 862 -48.46 42.09 -19.00
C ARG A 862 -48.38 40.55 -19.01
N LEU A 863 -47.14 40.04 -19.05
CA LEU A 863 -46.77 38.62 -18.91
C LEU A 863 -47.34 38.04 -17.60
N ILE A 864 -47.87 36.82 -17.70
CA ILE A 864 -48.50 36.09 -16.60
C ILE A 864 -47.42 35.70 -15.58
N SER A 865 -47.49 36.23 -14.36
CA SER A 865 -46.68 35.79 -13.21
C SER A 865 -47.59 35.55 -12.01
N ILE A 866 -47.22 34.61 -11.14
CA ILE A 866 -48.05 34.22 -10.00
C ILE A 866 -48.32 35.41 -9.05
N GLU A 867 -47.35 36.32 -8.89
CA GLU A 867 -47.45 37.52 -8.07
C GLU A 867 -48.49 38.52 -8.62
N ASN A 868 -48.58 38.66 -9.94
CA ASN A 868 -49.58 39.50 -10.59
C ASN A 868 -50.99 38.89 -10.48
N ILE A 869 -51.10 37.56 -10.57
CA ILE A 869 -52.38 36.86 -10.38
C ILE A 869 -52.80 36.94 -8.90
N GLU A 870 -51.89 36.75 -7.94
CA GLU A 870 -52.14 36.86 -6.49
C GLU A 870 -52.69 38.26 -6.11
N LEU A 871 -52.16 39.33 -6.71
CA LEU A 871 -52.68 40.70 -6.55
C LEU A 871 -54.10 40.87 -7.10
N VAL A 872 -54.41 40.28 -8.25
CA VAL A 872 -55.72 40.39 -8.92
C VAL A 872 -56.80 39.60 -8.17
N VAL A 873 -56.46 38.46 -7.57
CA VAL A 873 -57.41 37.66 -6.77
C VAL A 873 -57.44 38.04 -5.29
N LYS A 874 -57.02 39.27 -4.94
CA LYS A 874 -57.02 39.82 -3.58
C LYS A 874 -56.28 38.94 -2.57
N ASN A 875 -55.06 38.50 -2.91
CA ASN A 875 -54.20 37.62 -2.11
C ASN A 875 -54.79 36.23 -1.82
N ASN A 876 -55.81 35.78 -2.57
CA ASN A 876 -56.26 34.40 -2.53
C ASN A 876 -55.27 33.50 -3.27
N LYS A 877 -54.20 33.11 -2.57
CA LYS A 877 -53.09 32.34 -3.12
C LYS A 877 -53.56 31.06 -3.80
N VAL A 878 -54.51 30.34 -3.21
CA VAL A 878 -55.03 29.11 -3.79
C VAL A 878 -55.65 29.38 -5.16
N LEU A 879 -56.49 30.40 -5.27
CA LEU A 879 -57.10 30.78 -6.55
C LEU A 879 -56.06 31.27 -7.56
N ALA A 880 -55.01 31.97 -7.11
CA ALA A 880 -53.94 32.44 -7.98
C ALA A 880 -53.13 31.29 -8.58
N TRP A 881 -52.74 30.33 -7.74
CA TRP A 881 -52.03 29.12 -8.15
C TRP A 881 -52.89 28.25 -9.07
N THR A 882 -54.18 28.12 -8.78
CA THR A 882 -55.12 27.41 -9.65
C THR A 882 -55.21 28.06 -11.04
N ILE A 883 -55.30 29.40 -11.11
CA ILE A 883 -55.37 30.12 -12.39
C ILE A 883 -54.05 29.97 -13.16
N PHE A 884 -52.91 30.13 -12.49
CA PHE A 884 -51.59 30.00 -13.10
C PHE A 884 -51.36 28.60 -13.68
N ILE A 885 -51.55 27.55 -12.87
CA ILE A 885 -51.38 26.14 -13.29
C ILE A 885 -52.32 25.79 -14.45
N SER A 886 -53.59 26.24 -14.39
CA SER A 886 -54.56 25.96 -15.45
C SER A 886 -54.17 26.65 -16.77
N CYS A 887 -53.67 27.89 -16.71
CA CYS A 887 -53.24 28.63 -17.90
C CYS A 887 -51.99 28.01 -18.53
N GLU A 888 -50.98 27.64 -17.73
CA GLU A 888 -49.74 27.02 -18.22
C GLU A 888 -49.99 25.62 -18.76
N PHE A 889 -50.82 24.81 -18.08
CA PHE A 889 -51.18 23.48 -18.58
C PHE A 889 -51.93 23.55 -19.91
N LEU A 890 -52.90 24.46 -20.05
CA LEU A 890 -53.64 24.65 -21.31
C LEU A 890 -52.73 25.19 -22.43
N TYR A 891 -51.78 26.07 -22.10
CA TYR A 891 -50.78 26.57 -23.05
C TYR A 891 -49.86 25.44 -23.53
N ASN A 892 -49.32 24.64 -22.61
CA ASN A 892 -48.44 23.52 -22.92
C ASN A 892 -49.20 22.39 -23.64
N LEU A 893 -50.49 22.18 -23.33
CA LEU A 893 -51.36 21.22 -24.02
C LEU A 893 -51.65 21.64 -25.45
N TYR A 894 -51.83 22.95 -25.68
CA TYR A 894 -51.99 23.51 -27.01
C TYR A 894 -50.73 23.31 -27.87
N GLN A 895 -49.54 23.47 -27.27
CA GLN A 895 -48.26 23.32 -27.99
C GLN A 895 -47.92 21.86 -28.29
N THR A 896 -48.08 20.97 -27.31
CA THR A 896 -47.60 19.57 -27.44
C THR A 896 -48.65 18.64 -28.03
N LYS A 897 -49.94 19.01 -27.97
CA LYS A 897 -51.09 18.16 -28.34
C LYS A 897 -51.11 16.80 -27.63
N SER A 898 -50.34 16.66 -26.55
CA SER A 898 -50.21 15.47 -25.71
C SER A 898 -50.43 15.87 -24.26
N VAL A 899 -51.45 15.29 -23.63
CA VAL A 899 -51.80 15.53 -22.23
C VAL A 899 -50.63 15.23 -21.30
N VAL A 900 -49.87 14.19 -21.62
CA VAL A 900 -48.74 13.71 -20.81
C VAL A 900 -47.55 14.68 -20.91
N GLU A 901 -47.21 15.15 -22.11
CA GLU A 901 -46.09 16.11 -22.25
C GLU A 901 -46.43 17.51 -21.75
N ALA A 902 -47.69 17.93 -21.91
CA ALA A 902 -48.17 19.17 -21.31
C ALA A 902 -48.06 19.15 -19.78
N ALA A 903 -48.37 18.02 -19.14
CA ALA A 903 -48.26 17.85 -17.71
C ALA A 903 -46.80 17.90 -17.24
N LYS A 904 -45.88 17.25 -17.95
CA LYS A 904 -44.44 17.27 -17.62
C LYS A 904 -43.82 18.66 -17.73
N LEU A 905 -44.10 19.40 -18.80
CA LEU A 905 -43.59 20.76 -18.99
C LEU A 905 -44.16 21.72 -17.94
N THR A 906 -45.45 21.59 -17.63
CA THR A 906 -46.08 22.39 -16.58
C THR A 906 -45.50 22.06 -15.20
N ALA A 907 -45.19 20.79 -14.93
CA ALA A 907 -44.54 20.36 -13.69
C ALA A 907 -43.09 20.88 -13.58
N ALA A 908 -42.34 20.92 -14.68
CA ALA A 908 -40.99 21.48 -14.73
C ALA A 908 -40.99 23.00 -14.44
N GLN A 909 -41.93 23.75 -15.01
CA GLN A 909 -42.08 25.18 -14.76
C GLN A 909 -42.50 25.48 -13.32
N LEU A 910 -43.35 24.63 -12.71
CA LEU A 910 -43.71 24.74 -11.29
C LEU A 910 -42.51 24.44 -10.36
N ARG A 911 -41.66 23.47 -10.73
CA ARG A 911 -40.42 23.17 -10.00
C ARG A 911 -39.48 24.36 -9.98
N ASP A 912 -39.27 25.02 -11.11
CA ASP A 912 -38.31 26.11 -11.23
C ASP A 912 -38.76 27.35 -10.42
N GLU A 913 -40.06 27.66 -10.40
CA GLU A 913 -40.65 28.73 -9.56
C GLU A 913 -40.59 28.40 -8.05
N LEU A 914 -40.70 27.11 -7.68
CA LEU A 914 -40.58 26.64 -6.29
C LEU A 914 -39.12 26.65 -5.78
N ILE A 915 -38.15 26.33 -6.65
CA ILE A 915 -36.71 26.41 -6.34
C ILE A 915 -36.31 27.85 -6.02
N MET A 916 -36.80 28.83 -6.79
CA MET A 916 -36.56 30.25 -6.55
C MET A 916 -37.11 30.70 -5.18
N ARG A 917 -38.29 30.21 -4.75
CA ARG A 917 -38.83 30.45 -3.41
C ARG A 917 -38.01 29.77 -2.30
N LYS A 918 -37.49 28.56 -2.51
CA LYS A 918 -36.66 27.84 -1.52
C LYS A 918 -35.30 28.51 -1.32
N LEU A 919 -34.68 28.98 -2.40
CA LEU A 919 -33.46 29.81 -2.33
C LEU A 919 -33.74 31.13 -1.60
N THR A 920 -34.87 31.77 -1.86
CA THR A 920 -35.30 32.98 -1.14
C THR A 920 -35.58 32.73 0.34
N ALA A 921 -36.20 31.59 0.70
CA ALA A 921 -36.46 31.20 2.09
C ALA A 921 -35.18 30.83 2.85
N LYS A 922 -34.22 30.16 2.19
CA LYS A 922 -32.90 29.86 2.76
C LYS A 922 -32.09 31.13 2.97
N LEU A 923 -32.11 32.05 2.00
CA LEU A 923 -31.54 33.40 2.13
C LEU A 923 -32.18 34.21 3.27
N GLN A 924 -33.50 34.11 3.48
CA GLN A 924 -34.17 34.75 4.62
C GLN A 924 -33.81 34.10 5.96
N ASN A 925 -33.64 32.77 6.01
CA ASN A 925 -33.27 32.05 7.22
C ASN A 925 -31.81 32.35 7.62
N ASP A 926 -30.91 32.45 6.63
CA ASP A 926 -29.52 32.87 6.83
C ASP A 926 -29.44 34.36 7.22
N ALA A 927 -30.19 35.25 6.56
CA ALA A 927 -30.26 36.67 6.92
C ALA A 927 -30.79 36.90 8.35
N LEU A 928 -31.70 36.04 8.85
CA LEU A 928 -32.19 36.07 10.22
C LEU A 928 -31.18 35.53 11.25
N LYS A 929 -30.17 34.76 10.83
CA LYS A 929 -29.06 34.28 11.70
C LYS A 929 -27.93 35.31 11.83
N TYR A 930 -27.67 36.10 10.78
CA TYR A 930 -26.57 37.09 10.75
C TYR A 930 -26.87 38.43 11.45
N ASN A 931 -28.14 38.70 11.82
CA ASN A 931 -28.55 40.01 12.38
C ASN A 931 -28.62 40.09 13.92
N LEU A 932 -28.14 39.08 14.66
CA LEU A 932 -28.14 39.09 16.13
C LEU A 932 -26.70 39.16 16.66
N LYS A 933 -26.15 40.38 16.72
CA LYS A 933 -25.00 40.70 17.57
C LYS A 933 -25.31 42.01 18.27
N PHE A 934 -25.90 41.94 19.45
CA PHE A 934 -25.76 43.05 20.39
C PHE A 934 -24.31 43.06 20.85
N THR A 935 -23.68 44.23 20.78
CA THR A 935 -22.24 44.38 21.04
C THR A 935 -21.95 44.66 22.51
N SER A 936 -22.97 45.04 23.30
CA SER A 936 -22.82 45.29 24.73
C SER A 936 -24.10 45.04 25.54
N PRO A 937 -23.97 44.86 26.87
CA PRO A 937 -25.10 44.78 27.78
C PRO A 937 -26.06 45.98 27.70
N ASP A 938 -25.53 47.19 27.59
CA ASP A 938 -26.34 48.42 27.60
C ASP A 938 -27.22 48.53 26.35
N GLU A 939 -26.71 48.10 25.18
CA GLU A 939 -27.49 48.07 23.93
C GLU A 939 -28.72 47.14 24.02
N VAL A 940 -28.57 45.97 24.65
CA VAL A 940 -29.69 45.03 24.87
C VAL A 940 -30.74 45.66 25.77
N LEU A 941 -30.30 46.28 26.89
CA LEU A 941 -31.21 46.88 27.86
C LEU A 941 -31.93 48.10 27.27
N ASP A 942 -31.25 48.91 26.46
CA ASP A 942 -31.82 50.05 25.75
C ASP A 942 -32.84 49.63 24.68
N ASP A 943 -32.55 48.60 23.87
CA ASP A 943 -33.49 48.07 22.87
C ASP A 943 -34.72 47.45 23.55
N LEU A 944 -34.52 46.80 24.70
CA LEU A 944 -35.64 46.30 25.52
C LEU A 944 -36.54 47.46 25.97
N VAL A 945 -35.98 48.53 26.52
CA VAL A 945 -36.75 49.71 26.94
C VAL A 945 -37.52 50.32 25.77
N LYS A 946 -36.86 50.50 24.62
CA LYS A 946 -37.47 51.10 23.41
C LYS A 946 -38.59 50.26 22.81
N SER A 947 -38.57 48.96 23.04
CA SER A 947 -39.57 48.03 22.51
C SER A 947 -40.78 47.81 23.42
N VAL A 948 -40.79 48.39 24.63
CA VAL A 948 -41.95 48.36 25.53
C VAL A 948 -43.06 49.28 25.01
N LYS A 949 -44.28 48.73 24.95
CA LYS A 949 -45.53 49.43 24.61
C LYS A 949 -46.56 49.23 25.72
N THR A 950 -47.32 50.27 26.02
CA THR A 950 -48.44 50.18 26.97
C THR A 950 -49.72 49.77 26.24
N VAL A 951 -50.33 48.66 26.64
CA VAL A 951 -51.61 48.17 26.12
C VAL A 951 -52.56 47.99 27.31
N ASN A 952 -53.71 48.67 27.29
CA ASN A 952 -54.72 48.62 28.36
C ASN A 952 -54.18 48.93 29.77
N GLY A 953 -53.24 49.87 29.89
CA GLY A 953 -52.63 50.27 31.17
C GLY A 953 -51.51 49.35 31.66
N GLU A 954 -51.15 48.32 30.89
CA GLU A 954 -50.08 47.39 31.22
C GLU A 954 -48.95 47.44 30.17
N GLU A 955 -47.71 47.32 30.61
CA GLU A 955 -46.53 47.38 29.75
C GLU A 955 -46.14 46.00 29.22
N PHE A 956 -45.94 45.90 27.90
CA PHE A 956 -45.54 44.69 27.19
C PHE A 956 -44.46 45.00 26.15
N ILE A 957 -43.54 44.08 25.93
CA ILE A 957 -42.58 44.14 24.82
C ILE A 957 -43.31 43.82 23.50
N ASP A 958 -42.97 44.54 22.43
CA ASP A 958 -43.45 44.22 21.08
C ASP A 958 -43.19 42.73 20.76
N PRO A 959 -44.20 41.97 20.29
CA PRO A 959 -44.05 40.52 20.11
C PRO A 959 -42.89 40.11 19.21
N LYS A 960 -42.57 40.89 18.16
CA LYS A 960 -41.44 40.57 17.28
C LYS A 960 -40.11 40.76 18.00
N LYS A 961 -39.97 41.88 18.73
CA LYS A 961 -38.78 42.17 19.54
C LYS A 961 -38.59 41.20 20.69
N LEU A 962 -39.68 40.79 21.33
CA LEU A 962 -39.64 39.74 22.35
C LEU A 962 -39.09 38.42 21.80
N LEU A 963 -39.52 38.02 20.60
CA LEU A 963 -39.00 36.83 19.92
C LEU A 963 -37.53 36.98 19.52
N GLU A 964 -37.10 38.17 19.07
CA GLU A 964 -35.68 38.47 18.84
C GLU A 964 -34.84 38.26 20.11
N PHE A 965 -35.29 38.79 21.25
CA PHE A 965 -34.60 38.57 22.53
C PHE A 965 -34.63 37.11 22.97
N MET A 966 -35.76 36.40 22.80
CA MET A 966 -35.87 34.99 23.16
C MET A 966 -34.97 34.10 22.29
N ARG A 967 -34.67 34.53 21.06
CA ARG A 967 -33.78 33.80 20.15
C ARG A 967 -32.30 33.95 20.52
N ASP A 968 -31.95 34.95 21.31
CA ASP A 968 -30.59 35.20 21.80
C ASP A 968 -30.47 34.91 23.31
N PRO A 969 -29.96 33.73 23.70
CA PRO A 969 -29.70 33.38 25.08
C PRO A 969 -28.83 34.39 25.84
N ALA A 970 -27.87 35.04 25.16
CA ALA A 970 -26.99 36.04 25.77
C ALA A 970 -27.76 37.33 26.07
N ALA A 971 -28.70 37.73 25.22
CA ALA A 971 -29.61 38.85 25.50
C ALA A 971 -30.49 38.56 26.73
N VAL A 972 -31.07 37.36 26.84
CA VAL A 972 -31.88 36.98 28.01
C VAL A 972 -31.03 36.95 29.30
N ARG A 973 -29.78 36.44 29.23
CA ARG A 973 -28.84 36.48 30.36
C ARG A 973 -28.44 37.90 30.74
N THR A 974 -28.30 38.79 29.76
CA THR A 974 -28.03 40.21 29.99
C THR A 974 -29.18 40.87 30.74
N ILE A 975 -30.43 40.64 30.33
CA ILE A 975 -31.62 41.15 31.03
C ILE A 975 -31.69 40.58 32.46
N LYS A 976 -31.36 39.30 32.63
CA LYS A 976 -31.34 38.63 33.94
C LYS A 976 -30.29 39.21 34.89
N ASN A 977 -29.07 39.39 34.41
CA ASN A 977 -27.91 39.75 35.23
C ASN A 977 -27.77 41.26 35.43
N ASN A 978 -28.03 42.05 34.38
CA ASN A 978 -27.75 43.48 34.33
C ASN A 978 -29.02 44.35 34.30
N GLY A 979 -30.18 43.78 33.97
CA GLY A 979 -31.44 44.51 33.89
C GLY A 979 -32.00 44.94 35.26
N THR A 980 -32.78 46.02 35.28
CA THR A 980 -33.52 46.47 36.46
C THR A 980 -34.66 45.51 36.82
N GLU A 981 -35.16 45.55 38.05
CA GLU A 981 -36.30 44.71 38.45
C GLU A 981 -37.58 44.98 37.63
N TRP A 982 -37.75 46.21 37.14
CA TRP A 982 -38.84 46.53 36.22
C TRP A 982 -38.65 45.84 34.86
N MET A 983 -37.46 45.92 34.25
CA MET A 983 -37.15 45.25 32.96
C MET A 983 -37.39 43.75 33.03
N LYS A 984 -36.92 43.09 34.10
CA LYS A 984 -37.13 41.64 34.30
C LYS A 984 -38.62 41.29 34.37
N LYS A 985 -39.41 42.09 35.08
CA LYS A 985 -40.87 41.88 35.21
C LYS A 985 -41.60 42.07 33.88
N VAL A 986 -41.28 43.13 33.13
CA VAL A 986 -41.93 43.41 31.84
C VAL A 986 -41.59 42.34 30.81
N PHE A 987 -40.33 41.89 30.75
CA PHE A 987 -39.92 40.79 29.87
C PHE A 987 -40.64 39.50 30.20
N GLU A 988 -40.61 39.08 31.47
CA GLU A 988 -41.25 37.84 31.92
C GLU A 988 -42.76 37.86 31.68
N LYS A 989 -43.42 38.98 31.97
CA LYS A 989 -44.85 39.17 31.71
C LYS A 989 -45.18 39.03 30.23
N SER A 990 -44.38 39.64 29.36
CA SER A 990 -44.59 39.59 27.91
C SER A 990 -44.40 38.19 27.35
N ARG A 991 -43.39 37.48 27.86
CA ARG A 991 -43.09 36.08 27.51
C ARG A 991 -44.18 35.11 27.99
N ASN A 992 -44.64 35.26 29.23
CA ASN A 992 -45.68 34.39 29.80
C ASN A 992 -47.00 34.49 29.05
N LYS A 993 -47.32 35.65 28.45
CA LYS A 993 -48.50 35.79 27.59
C LYS A 993 -48.48 34.85 26.38
N ILE A 994 -47.30 34.58 25.82
CA ILE A 994 -47.12 33.60 24.73
C ILE A 994 -47.29 32.19 25.29
N TYR A 995 -46.68 31.89 26.44
CA TYR A 995 -46.71 30.56 27.06
C TYR A 995 -48.12 30.17 27.51
N GLU A 996 -48.86 31.05 28.15
CA GLU A 996 -50.23 30.80 28.59
C GLU A 996 -51.16 30.44 27.42
N LYS A 997 -51.00 31.13 26.28
CA LYS A 997 -51.77 30.81 25.07
C LYS A 997 -51.36 29.46 24.49
N HIS A 998 -50.05 29.21 24.37
CA HIS A 998 -49.52 27.93 23.91
C HIS A 998 -50.02 26.77 24.78
N ASP A 999 -49.94 26.91 26.10
CA ASP A 999 -50.29 25.85 27.04
C ASP A 999 -51.79 25.58 27.05
N ALA A 1000 -52.63 26.60 26.91
CA ALA A 1000 -54.07 26.43 26.79
C ALA A 1000 -54.45 25.62 25.54
N GLU A 1001 -53.83 25.91 24.41
CA GLU A 1001 -54.06 25.20 23.14
C GLU A 1001 -53.49 23.76 23.20
N LEU A 1002 -52.31 23.57 23.78
CA LEU A 1002 -51.72 22.24 23.95
C LEU A 1002 -52.55 21.37 24.90
N LYS A 1003 -52.98 21.95 26.03
CA LYS A 1003 -53.87 21.28 26.99
C LYS A 1003 -55.16 20.83 26.34
N LYS A 1004 -55.77 21.70 25.52
CA LYS A 1004 -56.97 21.37 24.76
C LYS A 1004 -56.72 20.20 23.81
N TYR A 1005 -55.64 20.25 23.04
CA TYR A 1005 -55.26 19.18 22.11
C TYR A 1005 -55.09 17.82 22.81
N VAL A 1006 -54.33 17.79 23.92
CA VAL A 1006 -54.09 16.55 24.68
C VAL A 1006 -55.40 16.02 25.28
N SER A 1007 -56.24 16.90 25.82
CA SER A 1007 -57.52 16.51 26.42
C SER A 1007 -58.47 15.91 25.38
N GLU A 1008 -58.57 16.52 24.19
CA GLU A 1008 -59.42 16.04 23.09
C GLU A 1008 -58.89 14.74 22.47
N THR A 1009 -57.58 14.65 22.26
CA THR A 1009 -56.94 13.50 21.62
C THR A 1009 -57.01 12.25 22.50
N TYR A 1010 -56.76 12.41 23.81
CA TYR A 1010 -56.71 11.30 24.75
C TYR A 1010 -57.98 11.14 25.60
N LYS A 1011 -59.03 11.93 25.32
CA LYS A 1011 -60.32 11.93 26.04
C LYS A 1011 -60.15 12.09 27.55
N LEU A 1012 -59.24 12.98 27.95
CA LEU A 1012 -58.97 13.30 29.36
C LEU A 1012 -59.80 14.52 29.77
N ASP A 1013 -60.22 14.58 31.03
CA ASP A 1013 -60.77 15.82 31.57
C ASP A 1013 -59.67 16.90 31.52
N PRO A 1014 -59.91 18.09 30.95
CA PRO A 1014 -58.93 19.16 30.96
C PRO A 1014 -58.42 19.48 32.37
N ASN A 1015 -59.22 19.34 33.43
CA ASN A 1015 -58.75 19.55 34.81
C ASN A 1015 -57.74 18.50 35.27
N ASP A 1016 -57.71 17.34 34.60
CA ASP A 1016 -56.77 16.25 34.82
C ASP A 1016 -55.55 16.32 33.89
N VAL A 1017 -55.36 17.41 33.13
CA VAL A 1017 -54.16 17.65 32.30
C VAL A 1017 -53.46 18.94 32.74
N LYS A 1018 -52.14 18.88 32.93
CA LYS A 1018 -51.30 20.01 33.32
C LYS A 1018 -50.04 20.09 32.46
N ILE A 1019 -49.66 21.28 32.02
CA ILE A 1019 -48.33 21.57 31.48
C ILE A 1019 -47.47 22.01 32.67
N ASP A 1020 -46.41 21.26 32.95
CA ASP A 1020 -45.52 21.49 34.07
C ASP A 1020 -44.18 22.00 33.55
N ASP A 1021 -43.93 23.29 33.75
CA ASP A 1021 -42.63 23.91 33.53
C ASP A 1021 -41.73 23.56 34.72
N PHE A 1022 -40.61 22.90 34.46
CA PHE A 1022 -39.71 22.45 35.52
C PHE A 1022 -38.28 22.97 35.31
N ARG A 1023 -37.49 22.96 36.39
CA ARG A 1023 -36.16 23.58 36.44
C ARG A 1023 -35.11 22.55 36.80
N THR A 1024 -33.87 22.82 36.39
CA THR A 1024 -32.71 22.11 36.93
C THR A 1024 -32.67 22.28 38.46
N PRO A 1025 -32.53 21.20 39.24
CA PRO A 1025 -32.65 21.23 40.69
C PRO A 1025 -31.52 22.03 41.35
N GLY A 1026 -31.83 22.82 42.40
CA GLY A 1026 -30.81 23.46 43.26
C GLY A 1026 -30.71 24.99 43.20
N THR A 1027 -31.67 25.70 42.59
CA THR A 1027 -31.74 27.17 42.66
C THR A 1027 -32.96 27.63 43.43
N ASP A 1028 -32.78 27.92 44.72
CA ASP A 1028 -33.83 28.46 45.57
C ASP A 1028 -34.28 29.86 45.10
N GLY A 1029 -35.59 30.04 45.22
CA GLY A 1029 -36.36 31.09 44.60
C GLY A 1029 -36.23 32.45 45.26
N LYS A 1030 -36.22 33.47 44.39
CA LYS A 1030 -36.87 34.79 44.49
C LYS A 1030 -36.36 35.58 43.27
N THR A 1031 -37.29 35.88 42.34
CA THR A 1031 -37.09 36.60 41.06
C THR A 1031 -35.93 36.12 40.17
N LYS A 1032 -36.15 35.05 39.38
CA LYS A 1032 -35.13 34.58 38.43
C LYS A 1032 -35.74 34.29 37.06
N LEU A 1033 -35.59 35.27 36.17
CA LEU A 1033 -35.79 35.15 34.73
C LEU A 1033 -34.97 33.95 34.21
N ASN A 1034 -35.62 33.00 33.53
CA ASN A 1034 -34.93 31.86 32.93
C ASN A 1034 -34.53 32.14 31.48
N THR A 1035 -33.46 31.49 31.00
CA THR A 1035 -32.99 31.59 29.62
C THR A 1035 -33.79 30.69 28.69
N ASP A 1036 -34.14 29.49 29.17
CA ASP A 1036 -34.88 28.45 28.46
C ASP A 1036 -36.24 28.14 29.11
N ARG A 1037 -37.08 27.39 28.38
CA ARG A 1037 -38.31 26.81 28.88
C ARG A 1037 -38.37 25.32 28.54
N ASP A 1038 -38.07 24.50 29.54
CA ASP A 1038 -38.31 23.06 29.53
C ASP A 1038 -39.66 22.76 30.17
N TYR A 1039 -40.53 22.08 29.42
CA TYR A 1039 -41.87 21.75 29.89
C TYR A 1039 -42.28 20.33 29.51
N ARG A 1040 -43.15 19.75 30.33
CA ARG A 1040 -43.72 18.42 30.15
C ARG A 1040 -45.23 18.44 30.33
N VAL A 1041 -45.91 17.45 29.75
CA VAL A 1041 -47.35 17.26 29.93
C VAL A 1041 -47.61 16.18 30.96
N LEU A 1042 -48.40 16.50 31.98
CA LEU A 1042 -48.83 15.59 33.05
C LEU A 1042 -50.33 15.32 32.94
N ARG A 1043 -50.73 14.08 33.26
CA ARG A 1043 -52.12 13.69 33.48
C ARG A 1043 -52.35 13.18 34.90
N LYS A 1044 -53.52 13.47 35.46
CA LYS A 1044 -53.93 13.00 36.79
C LYS A 1044 -54.49 11.58 36.71
N VAL A 1045 -54.08 10.71 37.62
CA VAL A 1045 -54.56 9.32 37.72
C VAL A 1045 -54.89 9.01 39.19
N LYS A 1046 -56.00 8.31 39.41
CA LYS A 1046 -56.40 7.85 40.75
C LYS A 1046 -55.65 6.57 41.10
N THR A 1047 -54.97 6.56 42.23
CA THR A 1047 -54.29 5.39 42.77
C THR A 1047 -54.87 4.99 44.13
N LYS A 1048 -54.46 3.83 44.65
CA LYS A 1048 -54.91 3.34 45.97
C LYS A 1048 -54.55 4.29 47.12
N ASN A 1049 -53.56 5.17 46.92
CA ASN A 1049 -53.04 6.10 47.92
C ASN A 1049 -53.48 7.57 47.68
N GLY A 1050 -54.34 7.83 46.70
CA GLY A 1050 -54.83 9.17 46.35
C GLY A 1050 -54.62 9.50 44.87
N ASP A 1051 -54.78 10.77 44.51
CA ASP A 1051 -54.55 11.22 43.14
C ASP A 1051 -53.05 11.51 42.92
N VAL A 1052 -52.47 10.97 41.86
CA VAL A 1052 -51.07 11.25 41.45
C VAL A 1052 -51.00 11.80 40.03
N TRP A 1053 -49.99 12.60 39.74
CA TRP A 1053 -49.72 13.14 38.40
C TRP A 1053 -48.65 12.29 37.72
N ILE A 1054 -48.94 11.80 36.51
CA ILE A 1054 -48.00 11.02 35.70
C ILE A 1054 -47.75 11.70 34.36
N GLU A 1055 -46.54 11.55 33.82
CA GLU A 1055 -46.16 12.14 32.53
C GLU A 1055 -46.87 11.47 31.35
N VAL A 1056 -47.29 12.30 30.38
CA VAL A 1056 -47.66 11.86 29.04
C VAL A 1056 -46.40 11.85 28.20
N GLN A 1057 -46.09 10.71 27.55
CA GLN A 1057 -44.88 10.56 26.75
C GLN A 1057 -44.79 11.63 25.65
N SER A 1058 -43.63 12.25 25.48
CA SER A 1058 -43.39 13.38 24.58
C SER A 1058 -43.69 13.13 23.09
N PRO A 1059 -43.48 11.92 22.49
CA PRO A 1059 -43.82 11.69 21.08
C PRO A 1059 -45.30 11.94 20.75
N ASN A 1060 -46.17 11.87 21.76
CA ASN A 1060 -47.61 12.03 21.63
C ASN A 1060 -48.09 13.49 21.51
N TRP A 1061 -47.26 14.47 21.90
CA TRP A 1061 -47.71 15.87 22.00
C TRP A 1061 -46.65 16.90 21.58
N LYS A 1062 -45.36 16.54 21.58
CA LYS A 1062 -44.24 17.46 21.35
C LYS A 1062 -44.30 18.18 20.00
N GLN A 1063 -44.54 17.45 18.90
CA GLN A 1063 -44.66 18.07 17.57
C GLN A 1063 -45.82 19.06 17.51
N LYS A 1064 -46.97 18.69 18.08
CA LYS A 1064 -48.13 19.56 18.10
C LYS A 1064 -47.91 20.82 18.94
N SER A 1065 -47.18 20.67 20.04
CA SER A 1065 -46.72 21.80 20.85
C SER A 1065 -45.93 22.81 20.04
N TYR A 1066 -44.97 22.35 19.24
CA TYR A 1066 -44.15 23.22 18.39
C TYR A 1066 -44.96 23.90 17.28
N GLU A 1067 -45.93 23.21 16.69
CA GLU A 1067 -46.88 23.82 15.75
C GLU A 1067 -47.68 24.94 16.40
N ILE A 1068 -48.26 24.69 17.58
CA ILE A 1068 -49.03 25.66 18.37
C ILE A 1068 -48.17 26.89 18.71
N PHE A 1069 -46.92 26.67 19.11
CA PHE A 1069 -46.00 27.77 19.39
C PHE A 1069 -45.73 28.59 18.13
N GLY A 1070 -45.46 27.93 16.99
CA GLY A 1070 -45.24 28.60 15.71
C GLY A 1070 -46.46 29.40 15.22
N GLU A 1071 -47.67 28.88 15.40
CA GLU A 1071 -48.92 29.57 15.10
C GLU A 1071 -49.14 30.77 16.02
N THR A 1072 -48.87 30.60 17.31
CA THR A 1072 -49.00 31.65 18.32
C THR A 1072 -48.03 32.81 18.10
N THR A 1073 -46.83 32.52 17.59
CA THR A 1073 -45.73 33.48 17.45
C THR A 1073 -45.55 34.03 16.03
N GLY A 1074 -46.35 33.57 15.06
CA GLY A 1074 -46.31 34.08 13.68
C GLY A 1074 -45.09 33.58 12.90
N LYS A 1075 -44.71 32.31 13.07
CA LYS A 1075 -43.61 31.63 12.37
C LYS A 1075 -43.62 31.90 10.85
N PRO A 1076 -42.50 32.34 10.25
CA PRO A 1076 -42.39 32.58 8.82
C PRO A 1076 -42.70 31.35 7.96
N PHE A 1077 -43.15 31.60 6.73
CA PHE A 1077 -43.44 30.57 5.76
C PHE A 1077 -42.15 29.86 5.32
N GLY A 1078 -42.13 28.53 5.33
CA GLY A 1078 -40.95 27.72 4.97
C GLY A 1078 -39.99 27.36 6.12
N VAL A 1079 -40.18 27.91 7.33
CA VAL A 1079 -39.40 27.52 8.53
C VAL A 1079 -40.10 26.36 9.25
N ASP A 1080 -39.38 25.33 9.70
CA ASP A 1080 -39.95 24.21 10.45
C ASP A 1080 -40.44 24.62 11.85
N ALA A 1081 -41.50 23.97 12.36
CA ALA A 1081 -42.10 24.34 13.65
C ALA A 1081 -41.20 24.00 14.85
N LYS A 1082 -40.50 22.87 14.81
CA LYS A 1082 -39.53 22.48 15.82
C LYS A 1082 -38.36 23.45 15.83
N ASP A 1083 -37.76 23.71 14.67
CA ASP A 1083 -36.63 24.65 14.54
C ASP A 1083 -37.00 26.04 15.06
N TRP A 1084 -38.22 26.50 14.74
CA TRP A 1084 -38.72 27.77 15.25
C TRP A 1084 -38.93 27.77 16.76
N ALA A 1085 -39.52 26.72 17.35
CA ALA A 1085 -39.73 26.63 18.79
C ALA A 1085 -38.40 26.53 19.56
N GLU A 1086 -37.51 25.64 19.14
CA GLU A 1086 -36.22 25.39 19.80
C GLU A 1086 -35.27 26.58 19.67
N SER A 1087 -35.26 27.29 18.52
CA SER A 1087 -34.50 28.55 18.38
C SER A 1087 -34.97 29.66 19.30
N HIS A 1088 -36.24 29.63 19.75
CA HIS A 1088 -36.80 30.56 20.75
C HIS A 1088 -36.87 29.93 22.16
N GLN A 1089 -35.97 28.98 22.42
CA GLN A 1089 -35.76 28.37 23.72
C GLN A 1089 -36.99 27.65 24.30
N GLN A 1090 -37.85 27.11 23.43
CA GLN A 1090 -38.97 26.25 23.82
C GLN A 1090 -38.62 24.79 23.58
N ARG A 1091 -38.66 23.99 24.64
CA ARG A 1091 -38.39 22.56 24.53
C ARG A 1091 -39.42 21.72 25.26
N GLY A 1092 -40.13 20.89 24.50
CA GLY A 1092 -40.96 19.83 25.07
C GLY A 1092 -40.11 18.60 25.43
N THR A 1093 -40.24 18.11 26.65
CA THR A 1093 -39.41 17.00 27.18
C THR A 1093 -40.24 16.04 28.06
N ASP A 1094 -39.69 14.87 28.38
CA ASP A 1094 -40.24 13.86 29.30
C ASP A 1094 -39.12 13.09 30.02
N ARG A 1095 -39.47 12.13 30.88
CA ARG A 1095 -38.51 11.30 31.63
C ARG A 1095 -37.58 10.42 30.78
N PHE A 1096 -37.85 10.26 29.49
CA PHE A 1096 -37.07 9.46 28.55
C PHE A 1096 -36.20 10.33 27.61
N ASP A 1097 -36.18 11.65 27.83
CA ASP A 1097 -35.36 12.56 27.05
C ASP A 1097 -33.87 12.26 27.27
N SER A 1098 -33.16 12.04 26.17
CA SER A 1098 -31.75 11.66 26.14
C SER A 1098 -30.80 12.75 26.65
N GLU A 1099 -31.26 13.99 26.83
CA GLU A 1099 -30.44 15.10 27.32
C GLU A 1099 -30.53 15.36 28.84
N ALA A 1100 -31.15 14.44 29.59
CA ALA A 1100 -31.21 14.49 31.04
C ALA A 1100 -30.69 13.18 31.66
N SER A 1101 -29.53 13.26 32.32
CA SER A 1101 -28.97 12.12 33.07
C SER A 1101 -29.94 11.64 34.15
N LYS A 1102 -29.93 10.33 34.39
CA LYS A 1102 -30.58 9.65 35.51
C LYS A 1102 -30.50 10.36 36.86
N ASP A 1103 -29.38 11.01 37.16
CA ASP A 1103 -29.16 11.74 38.42
C ASP A 1103 -29.96 13.04 38.54
N TYR A 1104 -30.37 13.62 37.41
CA TYR A 1104 -31.20 14.81 37.32
C TYR A 1104 -32.71 14.51 37.28
N ALA A 1105 -33.10 13.24 37.13
CA ALA A 1105 -34.51 12.84 37.09
C ALA A 1105 -35.20 13.05 38.46
N ASP A 1106 -36.37 13.69 38.48
CA ASP A 1106 -37.20 13.90 39.67
C ASP A 1106 -38.29 12.82 39.85
N ASN A 1107 -38.24 11.75 39.06
CA ASN A 1107 -39.26 10.71 38.99
C ASN A 1107 -38.64 9.32 39.20
N THR A 1108 -39.24 8.50 40.07
CA THR A 1108 -38.83 7.11 40.33
C THR A 1108 -39.99 6.16 40.05
N TYR A 1109 -39.74 5.10 39.28
CA TYR A 1109 -40.74 4.07 39.01
C TYR A 1109 -40.90 3.16 40.23
N ASN A 1110 -42.12 3.01 40.73
CA ASN A 1110 -42.44 2.04 41.77
C ASN A 1110 -42.92 0.73 41.10
N PRO A 1111 -42.11 -0.33 41.12
CA PRO A 1111 -42.45 -1.58 40.45
C PRO A 1111 -43.62 -2.32 41.11
N ASP A 1112 -43.87 -2.12 42.41
CA ASP A 1112 -44.94 -2.80 43.14
C ASP A 1112 -46.32 -2.22 42.86
N THR A 1113 -46.38 -0.92 42.52
CA THR A 1113 -47.64 -0.23 42.20
C THR A 1113 -47.80 0.06 40.72
N GLY A 1114 -46.74 -0.06 39.92
CA GLY A 1114 -46.72 0.37 38.51
C GLY A 1114 -46.79 1.90 38.35
N GLU A 1115 -46.61 2.65 39.43
CA GLU A 1115 -46.79 4.10 39.49
C GLU A 1115 -45.45 4.85 39.40
N ILE A 1116 -45.50 6.11 38.98
CA ILE A 1116 -44.36 7.01 38.98
C ILE A 1116 -44.49 7.93 40.19
N ASN A 1117 -43.55 7.83 41.13
CA ASN A 1117 -43.48 8.72 42.29
C ASN A 1117 -42.50 9.87 42.03
N ARG A 1118 -42.90 11.10 42.36
CA ARG A 1118 -42.03 12.27 42.28
C ARG A 1118 -41.15 12.36 43.53
N ASN A 1119 -39.84 12.30 43.36
CA ASN A 1119 -38.84 12.41 44.42
C ASN A 1119 -37.87 13.57 44.15
N LYS A 1120 -37.10 13.99 45.16
CA LYS A 1120 -36.01 14.95 44.95
C LYS A 1120 -34.94 14.32 44.05
N PRO A 1121 -34.43 15.02 43.02
CA PRO A 1121 -33.37 14.51 42.15
C PRO A 1121 -32.12 14.08 42.91
N ASN A 1122 -31.56 12.92 42.52
CA ASN A 1122 -30.43 12.30 43.23
C ASN A 1122 -29.22 13.24 43.31
N ILE A 1123 -28.96 13.99 42.23
CA ILE A 1123 -27.86 14.95 42.14
C ILE A 1123 -27.79 15.95 43.30
N LEU A 1124 -28.92 16.30 43.93
CA LEU A 1124 -28.92 17.20 45.10
C LEU A 1124 -28.31 16.53 46.32
N GLN A 1125 -28.67 15.26 46.56
CA GLN A 1125 -28.13 14.49 47.69
C GLN A 1125 -26.64 14.17 47.48
N VAL A 1126 -26.25 13.92 46.22
CA VAL A 1126 -24.85 13.72 45.84
C VAL A 1126 -24.01 14.95 46.13
N LYS A 1127 -24.46 16.13 45.71
CA LYS A 1127 -23.77 17.41 45.96
C LYS A 1127 -23.68 17.76 47.45
N GLU A 1128 -24.63 17.29 48.26
CA GLU A 1128 -24.62 17.44 49.73
C GLU A 1128 -23.76 16.38 50.45
N GLY A 1129 -23.18 15.42 49.73
CA GLY A 1129 -22.42 14.31 50.31
C GLY A 1129 -23.27 13.28 51.05
N LYS A 1130 -24.56 13.17 50.71
CA LYS A 1130 -25.53 12.25 51.33
C LYS A 1130 -25.93 11.09 50.42
N GLY A 1131 -25.38 11.04 49.20
CA GLY A 1131 -25.67 10.01 48.21
C GLY A 1131 -24.54 9.88 47.19
N ARG A 1132 -24.66 8.90 46.31
CA ARG A 1132 -23.73 8.67 45.19
C ARG A 1132 -24.46 8.77 43.87
N LEU A 1133 -23.75 9.12 42.80
CA LEU A 1133 -24.31 9.17 41.45
C LEU A 1133 -24.91 7.80 41.07
N ILE A 1134 -25.95 7.80 40.24
CA ILE A 1134 -26.54 6.59 39.69
C ILE A 1134 -25.75 6.17 38.45
N ASP A 1135 -25.39 7.12 37.60
CA ASP A 1135 -24.58 6.88 36.41
C ASP A 1135 -23.69 8.10 36.13
N SER A 1136 -22.47 8.03 36.64
CA SER A 1136 -21.50 9.11 36.50
C SER A 1136 -21.07 9.33 35.05
N GLU A 1137 -20.97 8.26 34.25
CA GLU A 1137 -20.61 8.32 32.83
C GLU A 1137 -21.72 8.99 32.01
N GLU A 1138 -22.99 8.64 32.26
CA GLU A 1138 -24.15 9.29 31.64
C GLU A 1138 -24.23 10.78 31.99
N LEU A 1139 -23.95 11.14 33.24
CA LEU A 1139 -23.91 12.54 33.69
C LEU A 1139 -22.82 13.34 32.96
N GLY A 1140 -21.63 12.77 32.78
CA GLY A 1140 -20.55 13.38 32.01
C GLY A 1140 -20.90 13.55 30.54
N ASN A 1141 -21.43 12.48 29.92
CA ASN A 1141 -21.85 12.49 28.51
C ASN A 1141 -22.98 13.51 28.25
N MET A 1142 -23.90 13.71 29.20
CA MET A 1142 -24.94 14.73 29.10
C MET A 1142 -24.34 16.14 28.90
N TYR A 1143 -23.34 16.51 29.71
CA TYR A 1143 -22.69 17.83 29.55
C TYR A 1143 -21.89 17.93 28.26
N LYS A 1144 -21.18 16.86 27.87
CA LYS A 1144 -20.48 16.79 26.59
C LYS A 1144 -21.44 17.03 25.42
N ASN A 1145 -22.57 16.32 25.39
CA ASN A 1145 -23.59 16.47 24.34
C ASN A 1145 -24.15 17.89 24.31
N LYS A 1146 -24.44 18.49 25.47
CA LYS A 1146 -24.92 19.89 25.55
C LYS A 1146 -23.92 20.90 25.00
N VAL A 1147 -22.61 20.68 25.22
CA VAL A 1147 -21.56 21.53 24.64
C VAL A 1147 -21.48 21.32 23.13
N THR A 1148 -21.51 20.08 22.65
CA THR A 1148 -21.46 19.76 21.21
C THR A 1148 -22.66 20.34 20.45
N HIS A 1149 -23.88 20.12 20.93
CA HIS A 1149 -25.10 20.67 20.31
C HIS A 1149 -25.10 22.21 20.26
N ALA A 1150 -24.46 22.87 21.23
CA ALA A 1150 -24.32 24.33 21.20
C ALA A 1150 -23.27 24.83 20.18
N LEU A 1151 -22.28 23.99 19.83
CA LEU A 1151 -21.27 24.32 18.81
C LEU A 1151 -21.79 24.17 17.37
N GLU A 1152 -22.68 23.19 17.10
CA GLU A 1152 -23.24 22.92 15.76
C GLU A 1152 -23.89 24.15 15.06
N PRO A 1153 -24.66 25.01 15.74
CA PRO A 1153 -25.23 26.24 15.16
C PRO A 1153 -24.29 27.45 15.21
N GLY A 1154 -23.03 27.31 15.64
CA GLY A 1154 -22.09 28.43 15.82
C GLY A 1154 -22.35 29.29 17.07
N MET A 1155 -23.04 28.74 18.09
CA MET A 1155 -23.36 29.44 19.34
C MET A 1155 -22.29 29.19 20.41
N GLU A 1156 -21.03 29.57 20.13
CA GLU A 1156 -19.91 29.35 21.05
C GLU A 1156 -20.12 29.90 22.48
N PRO A 1157 -20.72 31.08 22.70
CA PRO A 1157 -21.05 31.54 24.07
C PRO A 1157 -21.97 30.57 24.84
N GLU A 1158 -22.89 29.90 24.14
CA GLU A 1158 -23.77 28.89 24.75
C GLU A 1158 -22.98 27.62 25.11
N ALA A 1159 -22.03 27.22 24.26
CA ALA A 1159 -21.14 26.10 24.54
C ALA A 1159 -20.31 26.33 25.82
N TYR A 1160 -19.74 27.54 25.98
CA TYR A 1160 -19.06 27.93 27.22
C TYR A 1160 -19.99 27.96 28.43
N ALA A 1161 -21.26 28.39 28.27
CA ALA A 1161 -22.24 28.38 29.35
C ALA A 1161 -22.59 26.96 29.84
N GLN A 1162 -22.74 26.00 28.92
CA GLN A 1162 -23.01 24.61 29.28
C GLN A 1162 -21.78 23.93 29.88
N ALA A 1163 -20.58 24.21 29.36
CA ALA A 1163 -19.32 23.74 29.94
C ALA A 1163 -19.15 24.24 31.38
N LYS A 1164 -19.44 25.53 31.64
CA LYS A 1164 -19.39 26.13 32.99
C LYS A 1164 -20.31 25.44 34.00
N LYS A 1165 -21.52 25.04 33.59
CA LYS A 1165 -22.44 24.24 34.42
C LYS A 1165 -21.89 22.84 34.71
N GLY A 1166 -21.23 22.23 33.73
CA GLY A 1166 -20.57 20.94 33.87
C GLY A 1166 -19.43 20.99 34.88
N VAL A 1167 -18.57 22.02 34.78
CA VAL A 1167 -17.46 22.28 35.70
C VAL A 1167 -17.95 22.44 37.14
N ASP A 1168 -18.94 23.30 37.38
CA ASP A 1168 -19.55 23.49 38.71
C ASP A 1168 -20.12 22.19 39.28
N THR A 1169 -20.77 21.38 38.43
CA THR A 1169 -21.34 20.10 38.86
C THR A 1169 -20.25 19.08 39.18
N LEU A 1170 -19.18 18.98 38.38
CA LEU A 1170 -18.06 18.08 38.61
C LEU A 1170 -17.38 18.38 39.95
N LYS A 1171 -17.13 19.67 40.23
CA LYS A 1171 -16.54 20.13 41.51
C LYS A 1171 -17.44 19.73 42.69
N LYS A 1172 -18.72 20.10 42.66
CA LYS A 1172 -19.67 19.80 43.76
C LYS A 1172 -19.89 18.31 44.01
N VAL A 1173 -19.88 17.48 42.97
CA VAL A 1173 -19.96 16.02 43.13
C VAL A 1173 -18.70 15.49 43.83
N ARG A 1174 -17.50 15.92 43.38
CA ARG A 1174 -16.24 15.51 44.01
C ARG A 1174 -16.14 15.98 45.45
N ASP A 1175 -16.58 17.21 45.76
CA ASP A 1175 -16.66 17.72 47.13
C ASP A 1175 -17.60 16.87 48.00
N GLY A 1176 -18.79 16.55 47.48
CA GLY A 1176 -19.74 15.66 48.15
C GLY A 1176 -19.19 14.26 48.40
N TYR A 1177 -18.38 13.72 47.49
CA TYR A 1177 -17.68 12.44 47.69
C TYR A 1177 -16.55 12.55 48.71
N GLY A 1178 -15.84 13.69 48.75
CA GLY A 1178 -14.85 14.00 49.77
C GLY A 1178 -15.44 14.02 51.18
N VAL A 1179 -16.65 14.60 51.35
CA VAL A 1179 -17.39 14.58 52.63
C VAL A 1179 -17.72 13.15 53.09
N GLN A 1180 -17.90 12.22 52.16
CA GLN A 1180 -18.17 10.80 52.43
C GLN A 1180 -16.89 9.98 52.67
N GLY A 1181 -15.70 10.57 52.54
CA GLY A 1181 -14.43 9.86 52.63
C GLY A 1181 -14.19 8.88 51.48
N LEU A 1182 -14.81 9.09 50.31
CA LEU A 1182 -14.61 8.25 49.13
C LEU A 1182 -13.28 8.57 48.44
N ASP A 1183 -12.64 7.55 47.90
CA ASP A 1183 -11.40 7.68 47.14
C ASP A 1183 -11.66 8.32 45.76
N VAL A 1184 -11.51 9.64 45.67
CA VAL A 1184 -11.75 10.43 44.46
C VAL A 1184 -10.43 10.72 43.74
N PRO A 1185 -10.25 10.25 42.50
CA PRO A 1185 -9.06 10.57 41.70
C PRO A 1185 -8.91 12.08 41.48
N GLU A 1186 -7.67 12.56 41.55
CA GLU A 1186 -7.37 13.95 41.21
C GLU A 1186 -7.66 14.26 39.74
N ILE A 1187 -8.19 15.47 39.49
CA ILE A 1187 -8.39 15.96 38.13
C ILE A 1187 -7.01 16.28 37.51
N PRO A 1188 -6.72 15.85 36.27
CA PRO A 1188 -5.47 16.18 35.59
C PRO A 1188 -5.20 17.69 35.54
N ASP A 1189 -3.94 18.11 35.73
CA ASP A 1189 -3.57 19.54 35.83
C ASP A 1189 -3.92 20.35 34.57
N LYS A 1190 -3.81 19.73 33.40
CA LYS A 1190 -4.23 20.32 32.11
C LYS A 1190 -5.72 20.65 32.13
N LEU A 1191 -6.56 19.72 32.60
CA LEU A 1191 -8.00 19.93 32.71
C LEU A 1191 -8.35 20.93 33.81
N LYS A 1192 -7.68 20.92 34.97
CA LYS A 1192 -7.85 21.94 36.03
C LYS A 1192 -7.67 23.36 35.46
N LYS A 1193 -6.59 23.59 34.68
CA LYS A 1193 -6.34 24.89 34.03
C LYS A 1193 -7.40 25.26 32.99
N ALA A 1194 -7.86 24.30 32.20
CA ALA A 1194 -8.94 24.53 31.24
C ALA A 1194 -10.28 24.86 31.94
N MET A 1195 -10.60 24.17 33.04
CA MET A 1195 -11.79 24.45 33.86
C MET A 1195 -11.77 25.88 34.41
N ASP A 1196 -10.60 26.39 34.84
CA ASP A 1196 -10.46 27.78 35.31
C ASP A 1196 -10.72 28.81 34.21
N ILE A 1197 -10.33 28.52 32.96
CA ILE A 1197 -10.63 29.36 31.79
C ILE A 1197 -12.15 29.37 31.55
N VAL A 1198 -12.80 28.20 31.57
CA VAL A 1198 -14.25 28.06 31.39
C VAL A 1198 -15.03 28.80 32.48
N GLU A 1199 -14.59 28.75 33.73
CA GLU A 1199 -15.24 29.45 34.83
C GLU A 1199 -15.16 30.98 34.70
N LYS A 1200 -14.10 31.51 34.09
CA LYS A 1200 -13.91 32.95 33.85
C LYS A 1200 -14.63 33.45 32.60
N ALA A 1201 -15.16 32.56 31.76
CA ALA A 1201 -15.85 32.95 30.53
C ALA A 1201 -17.10 33.82 30.80
N HIS A 1202 -17.20 34.93 30.06
CA HIS A 1202 -18.43 35.67 29.89
C HIS A 1202 -19.38 34.89 28.97
N VAL A 1203 -20.66 34.87 29.32
CA VAL A 1203 -21.72 34.12 28.62
C VAL A 1203 -22.98 34.95 28.41
N ASP A 1204 -22.90 36.25 28.72
CA ASP A 1204 -23.90 37.29 28.43
C ASP A 1204 -23.41 38.14 27.24
N ALA A 1205 -23.98 39.32 27.00
CA ALA A 1205 -23.59 40.17 25.87
C ALA A 1205 -22.10 40.59 25.88
N ASN A 1206 -21.35 40.38 26.98
CA ASN A 1206 -19.90 40.57 27.00
C ASN A 1206 -19.12 39.39 26.38
N ALA A 1207 -19.79 38.32 25.99
CA ALA A 1207 -19.21 37.20 25.24
C ALA A 1207 -18.99 37.59 23.76
N THR A 1208 -18.26 38.67 23.52
CA THR A 1208 -17.99 39.17 22.16
C THR A 1208 -17.15 38.15 21.38
N PRO A 1209 -17.15 38.21 20.04
CA PRO A 1209 -16.29 37.35 19.22
C PRO A 1209 -14.82 37.41 19.65
N GLU A 1210 -14.31 38.59 20.00
CA GLU A 1210 -12.93 38.77 20.46
C GLU A 1210 -12.67 38.12 21.82
N HIS A 1211 -13.64 38.21 22.75
CA HIS A 1211 -13.55 37.54 24.06
C HIS A 1211 -13.56 36.02 23.90
N ILE A 1212 -14.41 35.49 23.02
CA ILE A 1212 -14.47 34.06 22.72
C ILE A 1212 -13.20 33.58 22.02
N GLU A 1213 -12.67 34.36 21.07
CA GLU A 1213 -11.39 34.07 20.42
C GLU A 1213 -10.23 34.07 21.43
N MET A 1214 -10.19 35.03 22.36
CA MET A 1214 -9.22 35.06 23.45
C MET A 1214 -9.28 33.77 24.29
N LEU A 1215 -10.48 33.32 24.69
CA LEU A 1215 -10.66 32.08 25.45
C LEU A 1215 -10.22 30.85 24.64
N ASN A 1216 -10.59 30.79 23.36
CA ASN A 1216 -10.18 29.71 22.46
C ASN A 1216 -8.65 29.65 22.30
N ASN A 1217 -7.97 30.80 22.26
CA ASN A 1217 -6.51 30.85 22.23
C ASN A 1217 -5.90 30.37 23.56
N GLN A 1218 -6.46 30.77 24.71
CA GLN A 1218 -6.03 30.24 26.02
C GLN A 1218 -6.23 28.72 26.15
N LEU A 1219 -7.28 28.17 25.54
CA LEU A 1219 -7.49 26.72 25.48
C LEU A 1219 -6.49 26.03 24.53
N LYS A 1220 -6.16 26.65 23.38
CA LYS A 1220 -5.13 26.15 22.46
C LYS A 1220 -3.75 26.11 23.10
N ASP A 1221 -3.40 27.08 23.94
CA ASP A 1221 -2.14 27.09 24.71
C ASP A 1221 -2.03 25.91 25.69
N LEU A 1222 -3.16 25.25 25.99
CA LEU A 1222 -3.23 24.00 26.78
C LEU A 1222 -3.37 22.75 25.89
N ASP A 1223 -3.17 22.85 24.58
CA ASP A 1223 -3.39 21.80 23.58
C ASP A 1223 -4.84 21.28 23.52
N TYR A 1224 -5.84 22.17 23.66
CA TYR A 1224 -7.24 21.89 23.34
C TYR A 1224 -7.62 22.59 22.03
N LYS A 1225 -8.29 21.90 21.11
CA LYS A 1225 -8.68 22.52 19.81
C LYS A 1225 -9.85 23.49 19.98
N ASN A 1226 -10.78 23.17 20.87
CA ASN A 1226 -11.94 23.98 21.22
C ASN A 1226 -12.55 23.53 22.56
N ILE A 1227 -13.61 24.22 22.99
CA ILE A 1227 -14.36 23.91 24.21
C ILE A 1227 -15.03 22.51 24.20
N GLY A 1228 -15.25 21.92 23.03
CA GLY A 1228 -15.76 20.56 22.88
C GLY A 1228 -14.75 19.50 23.37
N ASP A 1229 -13.46 19.71 23.13
CA ASP A 1229 -12.41 18.82 23.65
C ASP A 1229 -12.34 18.90 25.19
N VAL A 1230 -12.46 20.10 25.76
CA VAL A 1230 -12.52 20.29 27.22
C VAL A 1230 -13.75 19.57 27.81
N ALA A 1231 -14.89 19.61 27.12
CA ALA A 1231 -16.09 18.92 27.55
C ALA A 1231 -15.96 17.38 27.48
N LYS A 1232 -15.16 16.86 26.55
CA LYS A 1232 -14.81 15.44 26.48
C LYS A 1232 -13.97 15.02 27.69
N ASP A 1233 -12.88 15.73 27.98
CA ASP A 1233 -12.01 15.42 29.13
C ASP A 1233 -12.75 15.59 30.47
N MET A 1234 -13.68 16.56 30.54
CA MET A 1234 -14.60 16.71 31.67
C MET A 1234 -15.53 15.50 31.83
N ALA A 1235 -16.06 14.95 30.74
CA ALA A 1235 -16.88 13.73 30.77
C ALA A 1235 -16.07 12.52 31.24
N ASP A 1236 -14.81 12.39 30.80
CA ASP A 1236 -13.89 11.36 31.28
C ASP A 1236 -13.61 11.52 32.79
N SER A 1237 -13.47 12.75 33.28
CA SER A 1237 -13.34 13.01 34.72
C SER A 1237 -14.59 12.64 35.52
N PHE A 1238 -15.80 12.73 34.95
CA PHE A 1238 -16.99 12.17 35.60
C PHE A 1238 -16.93 10.64 35.60
N LYS A 1239 -16.50 10.01 34.51
CA LYS A 1239 -16.36 8.55 34.38
C LYS A 1239 -15.38 7.95 35.40
N ASP A 1240 -14.36 8.68 35.84
CA ASP A 1240 -13.48 8.25 36.94
C ASP A 1240 -14.22 7.96 38.25
N LEU A 1241 -15.40 8.56 38.43
CA LEU A 1241 -16.25 8.38 39.61
C LEU A 1241 -17.11 7.11 39.55
N LYS A 1242 -17.12 6.41 38.41
CA LYS A 1242 -17.97 5.23 38.15
C LYS A 1242 -17.82 4.11 39.17
N LYS A 1243 -16.61 3.96 39.75
CA LYS A 1243 -16.37 2.98 40.82
C LYS A 1243 -17.22 3.22 42.08
N HIS A 1244 -17.79 4.41 42.23
CA HIS A 1244 -18.63 4.80 43.36
C HIS A 1244 -20.11 4.86 43.00
N ASP A 1245 -20.50 4.54 41.77
CA ASP A 1245 -21.89 4.62 41.34
C ASP A 1245 -22.78 3.73 42.23
N SER A 1246 -23.93 4.26 42.61
CA SER A 1246 -24.95 3.57 43.38
C SER A 1246 -25.79 2.68 42.47
N ASN A 1247 -26.33 1.59 43.03
CA ASN A 1247 -27.23 0.71 42.29
C ASN A 1247 -28.43 1.50 41.77
N ASP A 1248 -28.70 1.40 40.47
CA ASP A 1248 -29.86 2.03 39.84
C ASP A 1248 -31.14 1.41 40.43
N PRO A 1249 -32.01 2.17 41.12
CA PRO A 1249 -33.27 1.67 41.65
C PRO A 1249 -34.18 1.08 40.55
N ARG A 1250 -33.90 1.38 39.27
CA ARG A 1250 -34.62 0.85 38.10
C ARG A 1250 -34.20 -0.57 37.68
N GLN A 1251 -33.09 -1.13 38.18
CA GLN A 1251 -32.56 -2.45 37.76
C GLN A 1251 -33.09 -3.68 38.52
N VAL A 1252 -34.07 -3.54 39.43
CA VAL A 1252 -34.64 -4.69 40.16
C VAL A 1252 -35.56 -5.58 39.30
N ILE A 1253 -35.66 -5.35 37.99
CA ILE A 1253 -36.48 -6.17 37.08
C ILE A 1253 -35.59 -6.68 35.94
N PHE A 1254 -34.87 -7.77 36.17
CA PHE A 1254 -34.65 -8.88 35.22
C PHE A 1254 -33.84 -9.95 35.94
N GLY A 1255 -34.57 -10.86 36.58
CA GLY A 1255 -34.01 -12.03 37.22
C GLY A 1255 -35.12 -13.00 37.54
N TRP A 1256 -35.87 -13.43 36.52
CA TRP A 1256 -36.57 -14.72 36.32
C TRP A 1256 -37.01 -14.80 34.86
#